data_AF-A0A934HBX1-F1
#
_entry.id   AF-A0A934HBX1-F1
#
_cell.length_a   1.000
_cell.length_b   1.000
_cell.length_c   1.000
_cell.angle_alpha   90.00
_cell.angle_beta   90.00
_cell.angle_gamma   90.00
#
_symmetry.space_group_name_H-M   'P 1'
#
loop_
_entity.id
_entity.type
_entity.pdbx_description
1 polymer ?
#
loop_
_entity_poly.entity_id
_entity_poly.type
_entity_poly.pdbx_seq_one_letter_code
_entity_poly.pdbx_strand_id
1 'polypeptide(L)'
;MSENSTECLSCGIHTFSRNKYFNGKPLLERDFQAEQAYMVGKGWLHNSLLHGVGTVCGLKVTPHPNPSCRDRFVYIEPGMALDCCGRELVVPQRLLVRVQELIEENEIDLSGEEPQDLFIALCYEEHDEEPIPVLLPTCDCAGTDQGFNRIRETVRVHLFARPSGEQLPVRPPLDPRLEWMHTLTLEEQSPRAVAVDDQLGQVYVAAQGISSEEDGARLYVFDMATHNIITAADAASNPTDVALSLLGDRIYVAAADWNEDSPFGIGVFEEAQLRIDPDPTALIELEEPARLAVSPQTGALFVLLMSSGRLWTWSDEAIRNWLADPTPSPAGPADRRELDLGSDFSSPGGAAERGGALLDITRDGRYLFVADPDQGVRVVDVATFTEETPSSVDSFGVPVAVRASNDSEFVYVLWQGEGADSGNSLISRYRIDNETGTLILARDGRGGRWPGTPLDLALAPAERFAYVLQTDNDLSEVVVISVDAIATTAPDEPVDARMAREDLSGAARFERLNLYGQRLYVAADAVEADVTDTARGLVIVLDVNENSCGDLFDQVIESCPACAQGDNEHCVVLAHLPDYVPERPIQAADEAADGDNTIDNLTHRPIVPSSQTIVEVIRCMLEQGFAEGVPGPRGPAGEQGTAGQRGPGIVEAVAQTLNPGSAAAATLQPIAGDPEGDQRLVLGIPRGQSGPRGPGITQVTASTLAPGSAATAALQPIAGDPEGDQRLLLGIPRGDPAVSIDPVWTRVNALSWQHNIPILLGEFIQIMVDPLLDTPDDLSPRQETGLVIEFTNEVIINTIFGQPTGEEQPPFMLSEVFQLYLRFVSEQTGLLCECLVPNATYQAVNVLERDGTGRITVIEPLPPETETAAAVRLVFMPQNQPPFLDTNADLFFRVVLRADFVLDTEENAVDGNFLGARLPSGNGRQGDAFESWFRVTRGN
;
A
#
# COMPACT_ATOMS: atom_id res chain seq x y z
N MET A 1 54.36 -17.72 11.98
CA MET A 1 54.37 -19.14 12.37
C MET A 1 53.83 -19.89 11.16
N SER A 2 54.62 -20.78 10.59
CA SER A 2 54.29 -21.57 9.40
C SER A 2 53.70 -22.91 9.82
N GLU A 3 52.92 -23.51 8.89
CA GLU A 3 52.56 -24.93 8.82
C GLU A 3 51.52 -25.38 9.86
N ASN A 4 50.50 -26.20 9.57
CA ASN A 4 50.26 -27.03 8.40
C ASN A 4 48.79 -27.44 8.46
N SER A 5 48.02 -27.10 7.45
CA SER A 5 46.72 -27.69 7.23
C SER A 5 46.38 -27.54 5.76
N THR A 6 46.12 -28.67 5.11
CA THR A 6 45.19 -28.79 4.00
C THR A 6 43.81 -28.33 4.47
N GLU A 7 43.68 -27.07 4.86
CA GLU A 7 42.46 -26.48 5.39
C GLU A 7 41.77 -25.73 4.27
N CYS A 8 40.55 -26.17 3.98
CA CYS A 8 39.55 -25.43 3.21
C CYS A 8 39.63 -23.94 3.56
N LEU A 9 39.55 -23.06 2.55
CA LEU A 9 39.45 -21.62 2.77
C LEU A 9 38.39 -21.35 3.83
N SER A 10 38.79 -20.75 4.95
CA SER A 10 37.86 -20.45 6.02
C SER A 10 36.84 -19.41 5.56
N CYS A 11 35.58 -19.60 5.93
CA CYS A 11 34.53 -18.63 5.64
C CYS A 11 34.83 -17.28 6.34
N GLY A 12 34.30 -16.17 5.80
CA GLY A 12 34.42 -14.84 6.39
C GLY A 12 35.40 -13.89 5.68
N ILE A 13 35.70 -12.76 6.34
CA ILE A 13 36.51 -11.67 5.78
C ILE A 13 37.99 -11.95 5.97
N HIS A 14 38.71 -12.15 4.87
CA HIS A 14 40.15 -12.42 4.87
C HIS A 14 40.91 -11.50 3.92
N THR A 15 42.16 -11.19 4.26
CA THR A 15 43.07 -10.48 3.36
C THR A 15 43.72 -11.45 2.39
N PHE A 16 43.48 -11.25 1.09
CA PHE A 16 44.06 -12.10 0.05
C PHE A 16 45.43 -11.59 -0.41
N SER A 17 46.37 -12.52 -0.59
CA SER A 17 47.66 -12.26 -1.25
C SER A 17 47.71 -12.98 -2.59
N ARG A 18 48.16 -12.29 -3.64
CA ARG A 18 48.29 -12.87 -4.99
C ARG A 18 49.75 -13.05 -5.38
N ASN A 19 49.98 -14.04 -6.23
CA ASN A 19 51.31 -14.34 -6.70
C ASN A 19 51.84 -13.20 -7.60
N LYS A 20 53.03 -12.69 -7.28
CA LYS A 20 53.72 -11.70 -8.13
C LYS A 20 54.74 -12.40 -9.02
N TYR A 21 54.50 -12.40 -10.32
CA TYR A 21 55.42 -12.96 -11.31
C TYR A 21 56.58 -12.02 -11.63
N PHE A 22 57.76 -12.60 -11.78
CA PHE A 22 58.94 -11.95 -12.34
C PHE A 22 59.86 -12.99 -12.99
N ASN A 23 60.71 -12.55 -13.90
CA ASN A 23 61.59 -13.44 -14.66
C ASN A 23 62.57 -14.18 -13.75
N GLY A 24 62.63 -15.51 -13.90
CA GLY A 24 63.53 -16.38 -13.12
C GLY A 24 63.01 -16.78 -11.75
N LYS A 25 61.77 -16.43 -11.39
CA LYS A 25 61.14 -16.88 -10.13
C LYS A 25 60.84 -18.39 -10.20
N PRO A 26 61.31 -19.22 -9.24
CA PRO A 26 60.84 -20.60 -9.10
C PRO A 26 59.41 -20.62 -8.53
N LEU A 27 58.53 -21.44 -9.11
CA LEU A 27 57.17 -21.68 -8.62
C LEU A 27 57.07 -23.11 -8.10
N LEU A 28 56.47 -23.28 -6.92
CA LEU A 28 56.21 -24.56 -6.28
C LEU A 28 54.70 -24.82 -6.17
N GLU A 29 54.30 -26.01 -5.75
CA GLU A 29 52.89 -26.36 -5.49
C GLU A 29 52.17 -25.31 -4.63
N ARG A 30 52.78 -24.90 -3.51
CA ARG A 30 52.25 -23.85 -2.63
C ARG A 30 51.96 -22.52 -3.34
N ASP A 31 52.72 -22.20 -4.39
CA ASP A 31 52.56 -20.96 -5.16
C ASP A 31 51.33 -21.01 -6.07
N PHE A 32 50.99 -22.21 -6.58
CA PHE A 32 49.78 -22.46 -7.37
C PHE A 32 48.55 -22.67 -6.50
N GLN A 33 48.69 -23.34 -5.36
CA GLN A 33 47.63 -23.43 -4.33
C GLN A 33 47.25 -22.03 -3.83
N ALA A 34 48.23 -21.16 -3.58
CA ALA A 34 47.96 -19.77 -3.21
C ALA A 34 47.24 -18.99 -4.33
N GLU A 35 47.52 -19.29 -5.60
CA GLU A 35 46.84 -18.67 -6.74
C GLU A 35 45.39 -19.17 -6.88
N GLN A 36 45.15 -20.48 -6.72
CA GLN A 36 43.81 -21.06 -6.72
C GLN A 36 42.98 -20.51 -5.55
N ALA A 37 43.56 -20.50 -4.35
CA ALA A 37 42.90 -19.98 -3.16
C ALA A 37 42.59 -18.48 -3.28
N TYR A 38 43.45 -17.71 -3.95
CA TYR A 38 43.18 -16.30 -4.26
C TYR A 38 41.94 -16.12 -5.12
N MET A 39 41.78 -16.92 -6.19
CA MET A 39 40.66 -16.79 -7.13
C MET A 39 39.34 -17.30 -6.53
N VAL A 40 39.37 -18.51 -5.94
CA VAL A 40 38.21 -19.12 -5.29
C VAL A 40 37.74 -18.28 -4.12
N GLY A 41 38.65 -17.92 -3.21
CA GLY A 41 38.32 -17.12 -2.04
C GLY A 41 37.82 -15.71 -2.39
N LYS A 42 38.30 -15.10 -3.48
CA LYS A 42 37.75 -13.82 -3.98
C LYS A 42 36.32 -13.97 -4.52
N GLY A 43 36.01 -15.08 -5.20
CA GLY A 43 34.66 -15.40 -5.66
C GLY A 43 33.71 -15.60 -4.49
N TRP A 44 34.09 -16.44 -3.52
CA TRP A 44 33.30 -16.68 -2.31
C TRP A 44 33.05 -15.40 -1.51
N LEU A 45 34.07 -14.56 -1.32
CA LEU A 45 33.90 -13.26 -0.65
C LEU A 45 32.94 -12.33 -1.42
N HIS A 46 33.03 -12.30 -2.76
CA HIS A 46 32.11 -11.52 -3.59
C HIS A 46 30.67 -12.00 -3.40
N ASN A 47 30.45 -13.32 -3.48
CA ASN A 47 29.14 -13.92 -3.35
C ASN A 47 28.54 -13.69 -1.96
N SER A 48 29.31 -13.98 -0.90
CA SER A 48 28.89 -13.82 0.48
C SER A 48 28.51 -12.37 0.81
N LEU A 49 29.31 -11.37 0.37
CA LEU A 49 29.08 -9.97 0.75
C LEU A 49 28.10 -9.21 -0.15
N LEU A 50 28.01 -9.53 -1.44
CA LEU A 50 27.17 -8.77 -2.37
C LEU A 50 25.83 -9.45 -2.67
N HIS A 51 25.74 -10.76 -2.48
CA HIS A 51 24.56 -11.55 -2.84
C HIS A 51 23.95 -12.26 -1.63
N GLY A 52 24.74 -12.62 -0.62
CA GLY A 52 24.27 -13.27 0.60
C GLY A 52 24.05 -14.78 0.43
N VAL A 53 23.08 -15.32 1.18
CA VAL A 53 22.74 -16.75 1.22
C VAL A 53 21.36 -17.01 0.63
N GLY A 54 21.22 -18.06 -0.18
CA GLY A 54 19.93 -18.51 -0.69
C GLY A 54 19.93 -19.05 -2.11
N THR A 55 18.74 -19.39 -2.60
CA THR A 55 18.54 -19.88 -3.97
C THR A 55 18.66 -18.73 -4.98
N VAL A 56 19.47 -18.93 -6.02
CA VAL A 56 19.61 -18.00 -7.15
C VAL A 56 18.59 -18.32 -8.23
N CYS A 57 18.47 -19.60 -8.61
CA CYS A 57 17.48 -20.06 -9.59
C CYS A 57 17.20 -21.57 -9.45
N GLY A 58 16.03 -22.01 -9.91
CA GLY A 58 15.67 -23.43 -9.97
C GLY A 58 15.55 -24.08 -8.59
N LEU A 59 16.10 -25.28 -8.42
CA LEU A 59 16.13 -26.05 -7.17
C LEU A 59 14.75 -26.28 -6.52
N LYS A 60 13.68 -26.20 -7.31
CA LYS A 60 12.31 -26.50 -6.85
C LYS A 60 12.22 -27.97 -6.45
N VAL A 61 11.69 -28.24 -5.27
CA VAL A 61 11.34 -29.59 -4.84
C VAL A 61 9.98 -29.95 -5.40
N THR A 62 9.92 -31.11 -6.06
CA THR A 62 8.73 -31.62 -6.73
C THR A 62 8.45 -33.07 -6.31
N PRO A 63 7.17 -33.49 -6.28
CA PRO A 63 6.84 -34.86 -5.93
C PRO A 63 7.35 -35.82 -7.01
N HIS A 64 7.56 -37.09 -6.63
CA HIS A 64 7.92 -38.11 -7.61
C HIS A 64 6.79 -38.29 -8.65
N PRO A 65 7.07 -38.33 -9.97
CA PRO A 65 6.05 -38.40 -11.00
C PRO A 65 5.23 -39.70 -10.96
N ASN A 66 5.80 -40.80 -10.48
CA ASN A 66 5.07 -42.04 -10.19
C ASN A 66 4.40 -41.98 -8.80
N PRO A 67 3.06 -42.06 -8.69
CA PRO A 67 2.33 -42.00 -7.42
C PRO A 67 2.79 -43.03 -6.38
N SER A 68 3.17 -44.25 -6.80
CA SER A 68 3.61 -45.31 -5.88
C SER A 68 4.99 -45.07 -5.25
N CYS A 69 5.65 -43.97 -5.60
CA CYS A 69 6.97 -43.57 -5.10
C CYS A 69 6.91 -42.24 -4.32
N ARG A 70 5.74 -41.58 -4.26
CA ARG A 70 5.59 -40.29 -3.60
C ARG A 70 5.74 -40.38 -2.08
N ASP A 71 5.63 -41.57 -1.51
CA ASP A 71 5.85 -41.88 -0.09
C ASP A 71 7.34 -41.88 0.35
N ARG A 72 8.27 -41.90 -0.60
CA ARG A 72 9.70 -42.15 -0.34
C ARG A 72 10.65 -41.23 -1.07
N PHE A 73 10.20 -40.62 -2.16
CA PHE A 73 11.07 -39.91 -3.09
C PHE A 73 10.51 -38.56 -3.46
N VAL A 74 11.41 -37.59 -3.58
CA VAL A 74 11.17 -36.28 -4.19
C VAL A 74 12.28 -35.95 -5.18
N TYR A 75 12.05 -34.97 -6.04
CA TYR A 75 13.06 -34.47 -6.97
C TYR A 75 13.38 -33.01 -6.68
N ILE A 76 14.67 -32.68 -6.69
CA ILE A 76 15.17 -31.31 -6.77
C ILE A 76 15.44 -31.00 -8.25
N GLU A 77 14.78 -29.97 -8.78
CA GLU A 77 15.00 -29.51 -10.15
C GLU A 77 16.39 -28.87 -10.32
N PRO A 78 16.98 -28.87 -11.54
CA PRO A 78 18.25 -28.22 -11.80
C PRO A 78 18.24 -26.74 -11.37
N GLY A 79 19.36 -26.26 -10.85
CA GLY A 79 19.47 -24.88 -10.38
C GLY A 79 20.75 -24.60 -9.60
N MET A 80 20.77 -23.44 -8.93
CA MET A 80 21.93 -22.93 -8.20
C MET A 80 21.51 -22.19 -6.93
N ALA A 81 22.29 -22.35 -5.86
CA ALA A 81 22.20 -21.58 -4.63
C ALA A 81 23.58 -21.09 -4.16
N LEU A 82 23.58 -20.17 -3.20
CA LEU A 82 24.76 -19.68 -2.48
C LEU A 82 24.60 -20.00 -0.99
N ASP A 83 25.61 -20.58 -0.35
CA ASP A 83 25.62 -20.71 1.11
C ASP A 83 26.12 -19.44 1.81
N CYS A 84 26.12 -19.43 3.14
CA CYS A 84 26.60 -18.28 3.93
C CYS A 84 28.09 -17.95 3.67
N CYS A 85 28.89 -18.91 3.20
CA CYS A 85 30.28 -18.72 2.85
C CYS A 85 30.46 -18.15 1.43
N GLY A 86 29.38 -18.02 0.65
CA GLY A 86 29.40 -17.59 -0.74
C GLY A 86 29.81 -18.70 -1.72
N ARG A 87 29.79 -19.97 -1.30
CA ARG A 87 30.09 -21.13 -2.16
C ARG A 87 28.90 -21.44 -3.04
N GLU A 88 29.19 -21.92 -4.24
CA GLU A 88 28.21 -22.13 -5.30
C GLU A 88 27.67 -23.56 -5.25
N LEU A 89 26.38 -23.72 -4.91
CA LEU A 89 25.72 -25.02 -4.84
C LEU A 89 25.02 -25.30 -6.17
N VAL A 90 25.72 -25.97 -7.07
CA VAL A 90 25.24 -26.20 -8.44
C VAL A 90 24.64 -27.59 -8.58
N VAL A 91 23.36 -27.65 -8.96
CA VAL A 91 22.65 -28.89 -9.32
C VAL A 91 22.40 -28.90 -10.82
N PRO A 92 23.27 -29.52 -11.63
CA PRO A 92 23.19 -29.40 -13.10
C PRO A 92 22.09 -30.26 -13.72
N GLN A 93 21.59 -31.26 -13.01
CA GLN A 93 20.57 -32.21 -13.47
C GLN A 93 19.61 -32.53 -12.32
N ARG A 94 18.39 -32.95 -12.68
CA ARG A 94 17.35 -33.29 -11.71
C ARG A 94 17.86 -34.35 -10.72
N LEU A 95 17.84 -34.04 -9.43
CA LEU A 95 18.40 -34.88 -8.37
C LEU A 95 17.28 -35.62 -7.64
N LEU A 96 17.36 -36.96 -7.63
CA LEU A 96 16.44 -37.81 -6.87
C LEU A 96 16.86 -37.85 -5.40
N VAL A 97 15.96 -37.44 -4.51
CA VAL A 97 16.16 -37.49 -3.06
C VAL A 97 15.41 -38.69 -2.50
N ARG A 98 16.11 -39.52 -1.73
CA ARG A 98 15.56 -40.72 -1.08
C ARG A 98 15.24 -40.38 0.37
N VAL A 99 14.05 -39.82 0.59
CA VAL A 99 13.68 -39.15 1.84
C VAL A 99 13.79 -40.10 3.03
N GLN A 100 13.24 -41.31 2.91
CA GLN A 100 13.26 -42.29 4.00
C GLN A 100 14.68 -42.80 4.34
N GLU A 101 15.52 -43.03 3.33
CA GLU A 101 16.93 -43.42 3.57
C GLU A 101 17.68 -42.30 4.30
N LEU A 102 17.45 -41.05 3.90
CA LEU A 102 18.08 -39.89 4.55
C LEU A 102 17.54 -39.62 5.96
N ILE A 103 16.29 -39.97 6.27
CA ILE A 103 15.76 -39.90 7.65
C ILE A 103 16.55 -40.87 8.56
N GLU A 104 16.79 -42.09 8.09
CA GLU A 104 17.58 -43.09 8.82
C GLU A 104 19.06 -42.67 8.94
N GLU A 105 19.67 -42.20 7.84
CA GLU A 105 21.07 -41.78 7.81
C GLU A 105 21.38 -40.56 8.70
N ASN A 106 20.43 -39.63 8.82
CA ASN A 106 20.58 -38.43 9.65
C ASN A 106 20.05 -38.63 11.09
N GLU A 107 19.68 -39.86 11.48
CA GLU A 107 19.17 -40.21 12.81
C GLU A 107 18.00 -39.31 13.27
N ILE A 108 17.10 -38.96 12.35
CA ILE A 108 15.98 -38.04 12.62
C ILE A 108 14.92 -38.76 13.44
N ASP A 109 14.68 -38.30 14.67
CA ASP A 109 13.63 -38.83 15.54
C ASP A 109 12.28 -38.19 15.21
N LEU A 110 11.39 -38.98 14.60
CA LEU A 110 10.01 -38.62 14.30
C LEU A 110 9.01 -39.31 15.25
N SER A 111 9.48 -39.90 16.36
CA SER A 111 8.67 -40.72 17.27
C SER A 111 8.06 -39.96 18.46
N GLY A 112 8.30 -38.65 18.55
CA GLY A 112 7.73 -37.77 19.58
C GLY A 112 6.21 -37.62 19.46
N GLU A 113 5.56 -37.19 20.56
CA GLU A 113 4.12 -36.87 20.57
C GLU A 113 3.82 -35.54 19.84
N GLU A 114 4.82 -34.67 19.69
CA GLU A 114 4.69 -33.37 19.01
C GLU A 114 4.98 -33.51 17.50
N PRO A 115 4.17 -32.88 16.63
CA PRO A 115 4.38 -32.93 15.19
C PRO A 115 5.71 -32.26 14.80
N GLN A 116 6.35 -32.79 13.75
CA GLN A 116 7.69 -32.41 13.32
C GLN A 116 7.68 -31.94 11.86
N ASP A 117 8.29 -30.80 11.59
CA ASP A 117 8.54 -30.32 10.24
C ASP A 117 9.83 -30.95 9.69
N LEU A 118 9.80 -31.45 8.46
CA LEU A 118 10.96 -32.02 7.78
C LEU A 118 11.52 -31.05 6.74
N PHE A 119 12.81 -30.73 6.85
CA PHE A 119 13.50 -29.77 5.99
C PHE A 119 14.42 -30.46 5.00
N ILE A 120 14.40 -29.99 3.75
CA ILE A 120 15.30 -30.43 2.69
C ILE A 120 16.29 -29.31 2.38
N ALA A 121 17.56 -29.53 2.66
CA ALA A 121 18.62 -28.55 2.43
C ALA A 121 19.73 -29.10 1.51
N LEU A 122 20.46 -28.19 0.86
CA LEU A 122 21.67 -28.50 0.10
C LEU A 122 22.90 -27.94 0.82
N CYS A 123 23.95 -28.74 0.92
CA CYS A 123 25.24 -28.34 1.49
C CYS A 123 26.33 -28.47 0.43
N TYR A 124 27.31 -27.57 0.44
CA TYR A 124 28.49 -27.67 -0.41
C TYR A 124 29.39 -28.82 0.03
N GLU A 125 29.96 -29.54 -0.93
CA GLU A 125 30.87 -30.66 -0.69
C GLU A 125 31.95 -30.73 -1.77
N GLU A 126 33.16 -31.13 -1.40
CA GLU A 126 34.27 -31.36 -2.33
C GLU A 126 34.61 -32.84 -2.38
N HIS A 127 34.88 -33.34 -3.58
CA HIS A 127 35.33 -34.71 -3.80
C HIS A 127 36.63 -34.74 -4.59
N ASP A 128 37.59 -35.49 -4.07
CA ASP A 128 38.84 -35.80 -4.73
C ASP A 128 38.62 -36.74 -5.93
N GLU A 129 39.15 -36.38 -7.09
CA GLU A 129 38.98 -37.12 -8.34
C GLU A 129 40.29 -37.38 -9.08
N GLU A 130 40.25 -38.38 -9.95
CA GLU A 130 41.38 -38.76 -10.82
C GLU A 130 42.63 -39.12 -9.97
N PRO A 131 42.59 -40.23 -9.20
CA PRO A 131 43.73 -40.67 -8.41
C PRO A 131 44.91 -41.04 -9.32
N ILE A 132 46.08 -40.45 -9.04
CA ILE A 132 47.32 -40.64 -9.76
C ILE A 132 48.47 -41.03 -8.81
N PRO A 133 49.46 -41.83 -9.26
CA PRO A 133 50.60 -42.16 -8.43
C PRO A 133 51.48 -40.95 -8.11
N VAL A 134 51.91 -40.81 -6.86
CA VAL A 134 52.87 -39.76 -6.44
C VAL A 134 54.29 -40.20 -6.80
N LEU A 135 54.96 -39.46 -7.70
CA LEU A 135 56.30 -39.83 -8.22
C LEU A 135 57.45 -39.56 -7.24
N LEU A 136 57.26 -38.64 -6.29
CA LEU A 136 58.24 -38.26 -5.27
C LEU A 136 57.54 -38.19 -3.90
N PRO A 137 57.24 -39.33 -3.26
CA PRO A 137 56.67 -39.32 -1.92
C PRO A 137 57.67 -38.65 -0.97
N THR A 138 57.21 -37.66 -0.21
CA THR A 138 57.96 -37.13 0.93
C THR A 138 58.24 -38.27 1.90
N CYS A 139 59.43 -38.30 2.52
CA CYS A 139 59.88 -39.41 3.37
C CYS A 139 59.11 -39.59 4.70
N ASP A 140 57.84 -39.18 4.76
CA ASP A 140 56.96 -39.44 5.89
C ASP A 140 56.07 -40.66 5.59
N CYS A 141 56.19 -41.66 6.47
CA CYS A 141 55.61 -42.97 6.32
C CYS A 141 54.12 -42.94 6.69
N ALA A 142 53.25 -42.56 5.75
CA ALA A 142 51.81 -42.75 5.86
C ALA A 142 51.16 -43.10 4.51
N GLY A 143 51.48 -44.30 4.00
CA GLY A 143 50.58 -45.17 3.23
C GLY A 143 49.81 -44.64 2.01
N THR A 144 50.13 -43.49 1.44
CA THR A 144 49.41 -42.94 0.27
C THR A 144 50.37 -42.80 -0.91
N ASP A 145 50.56 -43.89 -1.65
CA ASP A 145 51.28 -43.89 -2.95
C ASP A 145 50.49 -43.17 -4.05
N GLN A 146 49.38 -42.51 -3.70
CA GLN A 146 48.42 -41.89 -4.61
C GLN A 146 48.01 -40.51 -4.09
N GLY A 147 47.95 -39.55 -5.01
CA GLY A 147 47.35 -38.22 -4.83
C GLY A 147 46.28 -38.00 -5.90
N PHE A 148 45.43 -36.99 -5.74
CA PHE A 148 44.34 -36.72 -6.67
C PHE A 148 44.67 -35.56 -7.60
N ASN A 149 44.32 -35.69 -8.88
CA ASN A 149 44.64 -34.68 -9.89
C ASN A 149 43.61 -33.55 -9.95
N ARG A 150 42.40 -33.75 -9.41
CA ARG A 150 41.30 -32.78 -9.44
C ARG A 150 40.50 -32.81 -8.15
N ILE A 151 39.92 -31.66 -7.82
CA ILE A 151 38.86 -31.52 -6.83
C ILE A 151 37.59 -31.19 -7.62
N ARG A 152 36.51 -31.95 -7.40
CA ARG A 152 35.18 -31.66 -7.94
C ARG A 152 34.32 -31.06 -6.84
N GLU A 153 33.82 -29.86 -7.10
CA GLU A 153 32.79 -29.21 -6.29
C GLU A 153 31.43 -29.88 -6.59
N THR A 154 30.72 -30.25 -5.54
CA THR A 154 29.42 -30.95 -5.61
C THR A 154 28.52 -30.49 -4.46
N VAL A 155 27.32 -31.05 -4.39
CA VAL A 155 26.38 -30.84 -3.29
C VAL A 155 26.01 -32.15 -2.62
N ARG A 156 25.74 -32.07 -1.32
CA ARG A 156 25.10 -33.11 -0.52
C ARG A 156 23.70 -32.64 -0.11
N VAL A 157 22.72 -33.54 -0.20
CA VAL A 157 21.38 -33.29 0.36
C VAL A 157 21.42 -33.60 1.86
N HIS A 158 20.95 -32.67 2.67
CA HIS A 158 20.86 -32.81 4.11
C HIS A 158 19.41 -32.70 4.54
N LEU A 159 18.95 -33.68 5.34
CA LEU A 159 17.63 -33.64 5.97
C LEU A 159 17.79 -33.38 7.46
N PHE A 160 16.91 -32.57 8.01
CA PHE A 160 16.79 -32.39 9.45
C PHE A 160 15.32 -32.10 9.80
N ALA A 161 14.93 -32.42 11.02
CA ALA A 161 13.61 -32.09 11.54
C ALA A 161 13.70 -31.05 12.66
N ARG A 162 12.59 -30.34 12.85
CA ARG A 162 12.31 -29.45 13.98
C ARG A 162 10.86 -29.65 14.42
N PRO A 163 10.53 -29.50 15.71
CA PRO A 163 9.17 -29.29 16.17
C PRO A 163 8.42 -28.29 15.28
N SER A 164 7.17 -28.63 14.95
CA SER A 164 6.32 -27.82 14.09
C SER A 164 6.21 -26.38 14.60
N GLY A 165 6.50 -25.42 13.73
CA GLY A 165 6.48 -23.99 14.06
C GLY A 165 7.68 -23.45 14.85
N GLU A 166 8.67 -24.27 15.22
CA GLU A 166 9.89 -23.79 15.89
C GLU A 166 10.80 -23.01 14.93
N GLN A 167 10.91 -23.45 13.68
CA GLN A 167 11.70 -22.76 12.67
C GLN A 167 10.92 -21.55 12.15
N LEU A 168 11.46 -20.35 12.31
CA LEU A 168 10.81 -19.15 11.80
C LEU A 168 10.82 -19.10 10.25
N PRO A 169 9.74 -18.60 9.62
CA PRO A 169 9.71 -18.38 8.17
C PRO A 169 10.77 -17.36 7.74
N VAL A 170 11.34 -17.56 6.55
CA VAL A 170 12.21 -16.56 5.91
C VAL A 170 11.31 -15.45 5.38
N ARG A 171 11.03 -14.46 6.23
CA ARG A 171 10.24 -13.29 5.86
C ARG A 171 11.14 -12.27 5.12
N PRO A 172 10.66 -11.57 4.08
CA PRO A 172 11.27 -10.28 3.75
C PRO A 172 11.21 -9.41 5.02
N PRO A 173 12.24 -8.62 5.32
CA PRO A 173 12.32 -7.90 6.59
C PRO A 173 11.23 -6.83 6.64
N LEU A 174 10.13 -7.15 7.29
CA LEU A 174 9.11 -6.21 7.72
C LEU A 174 8.81 -6.61 9.18
N ASP A 175 9.83 -6.40 10.02
CA ASP A 175 9.75 -6.54 11.46
C ASP A 175 9.09 -5.26 11.98
N PRO A 176 7.79 -5.28 12.35
CA PRO A 176 7.13 -4.09 12.85
C PRO A 176 7.75 -3.73 14.20
N ARG A 177 8.33 -2.53 14.30
CA ARG A 177 8.87 -2.02 15.57
C ARG A 177 7.90 -1.04 16.18
N LEU A 178 7.62 -1.25 17.46
CA LEU A 178 6.99 -0.26 18.32
C LEU A 178 8.11 0.49 19.02
N GLU A 179 8.25 1.78 18.75
CA GLU A 179 9.24 2.63 19.42
C GLU A 179 8.53 3.60 20.36
N TRP A 180 8.93 3.57 21.63
CA TRP A 180 8.43 4.54 22.60
C TRP A 180 8.94 5.94 22.27
N MET A 181 8.04 6.82 21.81
CA MET A 181 8.40 8.19 21.43
C MET A 181 8.26 9.17 22.58
N HIS A 182 7.09 9.13 23.22
CA HIS A 182 6.74 10.15 24.20
C HIS A 182 5.62 9.68 25.13
N THR A 183 5.40 10.43 26.21
CA THR A 183 4.31 10.18 27.15
C THR A 183 3.68 11.51 27.53
N LEU A 184 2.42 11.70 27.17
CA LEU A 184 1.63 12.84 27.64
C LEU A 184 1.18 12.53 29.06
N THR A 185 1.67 13.30 30.02
CA THR A 185 1.35 13.11 31.45
C THR A 185 0.22 14.05 31.86
N LEU A 186 -0.81 13.48 32.48
CA LEU A 186 -1.96 14.21 33.02
C LEU A 186 -1.90 14.13 34.55
N GLU A 187 -1.59 15.25 35.20
CA GLU A 187 -1.43 15.31 36.66
C GLU A 187 -2.78 15.22 37.36
N GLU A 188 -2.92 14.31 38.32
CA GLU A 188 -4.15 14.06 39.09
C GLU A 188 -5.40 13.78 38.22
N GLN A 189 -5.20 13.37 36.97
CA GLN A 189 -6.26 13.12 36.00
C GLN A 189 -6.01 11.84 35.22
N SER A 190 -7.07 11.08 34.93
CA SER A 190 -7.05 9.79 34.25
C SER A 190 -7.68 9.91 32.86
N PRO A 191 -7.00 9.51 31.77
CA PRO A 191 -7.56 9.56 30.42
C PRO A 191 -8.72 8.56 30.28
N ARG A 192 -9.86 9.04 29.79
CA ARG A 192 -11.08 8.24 29.59
C ARG A 192 -11.44 8.03 28.13
N ALA A 193 -11.04 8.96 27.27
CA ALA A 193 -11.25 8.85 25.83
C ALA A 193 -10.18 9.64 25.06
N VAL A 194 -9.81 9.12 23.89
CA VAL A 194 -8.87 9.74 22.98
C VAL A 194 -9.48 9.71 21.57
N ALA A 195 -9.33 10.82 20.84
CA ALA A 195 -9.60 10.87 19.41
C ALA A 195 -8.42 11.54 18.70
N VAL A 196 -8.14 11.11 17.47
CA VAL A 196 -7.00 11.59 16.67
C VAL A 196 -7.54 12.25 15.41
N ASP A 197 -7.08 13.47 15.12
CA ASP A 197 -7.37 14.22 13.91
C ASP A 197 -6.10 14.34 13.07
N ASP A 198 -6.00 13.48 12.06
CA ASP A 198 -4.88 13.47 11.13
C ASP A 198 -4.89 14.66 10.15
N GLN A 199 -6.03 15.32 9.93
CA GLN A 199 -6.11 16.48 9.02
C GLN A 199 -5.53 17.73 9.67
N LEU A 200 -5.88 17.96 10.94
CA LEU A 200 -5.36 19.08 11.73
C LEU A 200 -4.06 18.74 12.47
N GLY A 201 -3.68 17.46 12.51
CA GLY A 201 -2.52 16.99 13.27
C GLY A 201 -2.69 17.17 14.77
N GLN A 202 -3.89 16.87 15.30
CA GLN A 202 -4.25 17.09 16.71
C GLN A 202 -4.69 15.79 17.39
N VAL A 203 -4.47 15.71 18.70
CA VAL A 203 -5.00 14.63 19.56
C VAL A 203 -5.87 15.23 20.64
N TYR A 204 -7.10 14.74 20.74
CA TYR A 204 -8.07 15.14 21.74
C TYR A 204 -8.10 14.10 22.85
N VAL A 205 -7.89 14.51 24.09
CA VAL A 205 -7.85 13.62 25.26
C VAL A 205 -8.82 14.13 26.31
N ALA A 206 -9.92 13.39 26.53
CA ALA A 206 -10.82 13.67 27.64
C ALA A 206 -10.34 12.92 28.89
N ALA A 207 -10.12 13.65 29.97
CA ALA A 207 -9.54 13.14 31.20
C ALA A 207 -10.33 13.56 32.44
N GLN A 208 -10.49 12.63 33.38
CA GLN A 208 -11.24 12.78 34.63
C GLN A 208 -10.32 13.01 35.82
N GLY A 209 -10.62 13.97 36.70
CA GLY A 209 -9.93 14.13 37.99
C GLY A 209 -10.00 12.87 38.87
N ILE A 210 -8.85 12.49 39.46
CA ILE A 210 -8.66 11.28 40.27
C ILE A 210 -8.79 11.59 41.78
N SER A 211 -8.41 12.79 42.22
CA SER A 211 -8.34 13.17 43.64
C SER A 211 -9.71 13.30 44.32
N SER A 212 -10.73 13.75 43.59
CA SER A 212 -12.12 13.79 44.03
C SER A 212 -13.07 13.79 42.82
N GLU A 213 -14.27 13.22 42.99
CA GLU A 213 -15.32 13.25 41.94
C GLU A 213 -15.78 14.69 41.61
N GLU A 214 -15.47 15.67 42.47
CA GLU A 214 -15.75 17.10 42.25
C GLU A 214 -14.69 17.81 41.38
N ASP A 215 -13.55 17.16 41.05
CA ASP A 215 -12.45 17.78 40.28
C ASP A 215 -12.77 17.94 38.78
N GLY A 216 -13.96 17.52 38.35
CA GLY A 216 -14.45 17.60 36.98
C GLY A 216 -13.56 16.86 35.99
N ALA A 217 -13.80 17.11 34.71
CA ALA A 217 -13.09 16.54 33.59
C ALA A 217 -12.70 17.64 32.60
N ARG A 218 -11.63 17.38 31.85
CA ARG A 218 -11.12 18.29 30.82
C ARG A 218 -10.89 17.58 29.51
N LEU A 219 -11.13 18.30 28.42
CA LEU A 219 -10.73 17.94 27.08
C LEU A 219 -9.44 18.68 26.74
N TYR A 220 -8.33 17.95 26.69
CA TYR A 220 -7.04 18.50 26.24
C TYR A 220 -6.87 18.30 24.75
N VAL A 221 -6.33 19.31 24.08
CA VAL A 221 -5.93 19.24 22.67
C VAL A 221 -4.43 19.32 22.60
N PHE A 222 -3.79 18.29 22.04
CA PHE A 222 -2.36 18.22 21.84
C PHE A 222 -2.00 18.30 20.36
N ASP A 223 -0.88 18.94 20.06
CA ASP A 223 -0.28 18.93 18.73
C ASP A 223 0.42 17.58 18.50
N MET A 224 0.10 16.88 17.41
CA MET A 224 0.70 15.58 17.12
C MET A 224 2.20 15.69 16.89
N ALA A 225 2.69 16.72 16.21
CA ALA A 225 4.10 16.82 15.84
C ALA A 225 5.02 17.13 17.04
N THR A 226 4.58 18.01 17.92
CA THR A 226 5.37 18.55 19.04
C THR A 226 4.97 18.00 20.40
N HIS A 227 3.82 17.33 20.51
CA HIS A 227 3.23 16.80 21.73
C HIS A 227 2.91 17.86 22.80
N ASN A 228 2.86 19.14 22.41
CA ASN A 228 2.50 20.23 23.32
C ASN A 228 0.98 20.40 23.39
N ILE A 229 0.50 20.82 24.56
CA ILE A 229 -0.89 21.25 24.72
C ILE A 229 -1.11 22.50 23.88
N ILE A 230 -2.11 22.43 22.99
CA ILE A 230 -2.62 23.53 22.20
C ILE A 230 -3.63 24.35 23.03
N THR A 231 -4.64 23.67 23.57
CA THR A 231 -5.71 24.26 24.39
C THR A 231 -6.33 23.19 25.29
N ALA A 232 -7.16 23.61 26.23
CA ALA A 232 -7.99 22.73 27.04
C ALA A 232 -9.39 23.34 27.19
N ALA A 233 -10.41 22.48 27.20
CA ALA A 233 -11.82 22.82 27.37
C ALA A 233 -12.42 22.00 28.52
N ASP A 234 -13.55 22.44 29.06
CA ASP A 234 -14.23 21.74 30.15
C ASP A 234 -15.04 20.56 29.59
N ALA A 235 -14.87 19.37 30.18
CA ALA A 235 -15.53 18.14 29.75
C ALA A 235 -16.52 17.61 30.79
N ALA A 236 -17.12 18.53 31.56
CA ALA A 236 -18.03 18.25 32.68
C ALA A 236 -17.46 17.23 33.68
N SER A 237 -18.08 16.06 33.86
CA SER A 237 -17.60 14.98 34.75
C SER A 237 -17.73 13.61 34.10
N ASN A 238 -16.87 12.68 34.46
CA ASN A 238 -16.87 11.27 34.01
C ASN A 238 -17.08 11.10 32.48
N PRO A 239 -16.20 11.67 31.63
CA PRO A 239 -16.29 11.49 30.20
C PRO A 239 -16.20 10.01 29.84
N THR A 240 -17.11 9.54 28.99
CA THR A 240 -17.10 8.17 28.49
C THR A 240 -16.43 8.08 27.14
N ASP A 241 -16.64 9.03 26.24
CA ASP A 241 -16.11 8.95 24.87
C ASP A 241 -15.85 10.31 24.22
N VAL A 242 -15.00 10.30 23.20
CA VAL A 242 -14.73 11.45 22.32
C VAL A 242 -14.75 10.96 20.88
N ALA A 243 -15.55 11.61 20.04
CA ALA A 243 -15.61 11.33 18.60
C ALA A 243 -15.50 12.62 17.79
N LEU A 244 -14.95 12.51 16.59
CA LEU A 244 -14.80 13.62 15.67
C LEU A 244 -15.80 13.50 14.53
N SER A 245 -16.37 14.63 14.13
CA SER A 245 -17.10 14.72 12.87
C SER A 245 -16.21 14.38 11.67
N LEU A 246 -16.83 14.05 10.53
CA LEU A 246 -16.10 13.64 9.31
C LEU A 246 -15.03 14.65 8.85
N LEU A 247 -15.23 15.94 9.10
CA LEU A 247 -14.31 17.02 8.71
C LEU A 247 -13.40 17.49 9.86
N GLY A 248 -13.51 16.90 11.05
CA GLY A 248 -12.81 17.38 12.25
C GLY A 248 -13.28 18.75 12.77
N ASP A 249 -14.28 19.37 12.14
CA ASP A 249 -14.77 20.72 12.49
C ASP A 249 -15.60 20.73 13.78
N ARG A 250 -16.17 19.58 14.17
CA ARG A 250 -16.88 19.34 15.43
C ARG A 250 -16.28 18.19 16.22
N ILE A 251 -16.17 18.38 17.54
CA ILE A 251 -15.77 17.39 18.54
C ILE A 251 -16.99 17.07 19.41
N TYR A 252 -17.32 15.80 19.53
CA TYR A 252 -18.39 15.29 20.38
C TYR A 252 -17.77 14.65 21.63
N VAL A 253 -18.16 15.12 22.81
CA VAL A 253 -17.71 14.57 24.09
C VAL A 253 -18.90 14.05 24.87
N ALA A 254 -19.00 12.74 25.05
CA ALA A 254 -20.01 12.13 25.91
C ALA A 254 -19.50 12.15 27.36
N ALA A 255 -20.26 12.77 28.26
CA ALA A 255 -19.90 12.91 29.67
C ALA A 255 -21.15 13.07 30.56
N ALA A 256 -20.92 13.07 31.87
CA ALA A 256 -21.90 13.32 32.92
C ALA A 256 -21.86 14.77 33.44
N ASP A 257 -22.90 15.18 34.15
CA ASP A 257 -23.01 16.43 34.91
C ASP A 257 -22.73 17.72 34.10
N TRP A 258 -23.17 17.77 32.84
CA TRP A 258 -23.06 18.99 32.02
C TRP A 258 -23.87 20.17 32.57
N ASN A 259 -24.96 19.90 33.30
CA ASN A 259 -25.74 20.89 34.02
C ASN A 259 -26.47 20.24 35.23
N GLU A 260 -27.01 21.04 36.14
CA GLU A 260 -27.69 20.53 37.36
C GLU A 260 -28.95 19.69 37.07
N ASP A 261 -29.52 19.80 35.86
CA ASP A 261 -30.81 19.21 35.49
C ASP A 261 -30.67 17.89 34.68
N SER A 262 -29.54 17.66 34.02
CA SER A 262 -29.25 16.48 33.19
C SER A 262 -27.97 15.77 33.64
N PRO A 263 -28.06 14.51 34.11
CA PRO A 263 -26.90 13.79 34.61
C PRO A 263 -25.95 13.32 33.49
N PHE A 264 -26.41 13.22 32.23
CA PHE A 264 -25.58 12.78 31.10
C PHE A 264 -25.87 13.61 29.85
N GLY A 265 -24.88 13.75 28.97
CA GLY A 265 -25.03 14.49 27.74
C GLY A 265 -23.81 14.40 26.81
N ILE A 266 -23.99 14.92 25.59
CA ILE A 266 -22.94 15.09 24.59
C ILE A 266 -22.68 16.59 24.43
N GLY A 267 -21.54 17.04 24.92
CA GLY A 267 -21.02 18.38 24.62
C GLY A 267 -20.54 18.41 23.18
N VAL A 268 -21.07 19.34 22.38
CA VAL A 268 -20.66 19.56 20.99
C VAL A 268 -19.79 20.81 20.94
N PHE A 269 -18.52 20.63 20.61
CA PHE A 269 -17.54 21.70 20.48
C PHE A 269 -17.21 21.95 19.02
N GLU A 270 -17.10 23.21 18.62
CA GLU A 270 -16.50 23.58 17.33
C GLU A 270 -14.99 23.75 17.48
N GLU A 271 -14.18 23.11 16.63
CA GLU A 271 -12.71 23.16 16.74
C GLU A 271 -12.19 24.60 16.73
N ALA A 272 -12.76 25.43 15.87
CA ALA A 272 -12.39 26.83 15.71
C ALA A 272 -12.65 27.67 16.97
N GLN A 273 -13.58 27.25 17.84
CA GLN A 273 -13.96 27.99 19.05
C GLN A 273 -13.25 27.51 20.32
N LEU A 274 -12.67 26.30 20.34
CA LEU A 274 -12.00 25.71 21.52
C LEU A 274 -10.86 26.56 22.12
N ARG A 275 -10.32 27.51 21.35
CA ARG A 275 -9.26 28.44 21.79
C ARG A 275 -9.80 29.74 22.38
N ILE A 276 -11.09 30.00 22.19
CA ILE A 276 -11.78 31.24 22.54
C ILE A 276 -12.71 30.97 23.73
N ASP A 277 -13.48 29.88 23.65
CA ASP A 277 -14.47 29.47 24.64
C ASP A 277 -14.22 28.00 25.04
N PRO A 278 -13.96 27.71 26.33
CA PRO A 278 -13.77 26.34 26.80
C PRO A 278 -15.09 25.57 27.01
N ASP A 279 -16.24 26.23 26.90
CA ASP A 279 -17.55 25.60 27.06
C ASP A 279 -18.04 24.97 25.74
N PRO A 280 -18.88 23.91 25.78
CA PRO A 280 -19.48 23.34 24.59
C PRO A 280 -20.42 24.35 23.90
N THR A 281 -20.40 24.38 22.58
CA THR A 281 -21.29 25.23 21.76
C THR A 281 -22.76 24.86 21.96
N ALA A 282 -23.04 23.56 22.11
CA ALA A 282 -24.37 23.06 22.45
C ALA A 282 -24.29 21.72 23.19
N LEU A 283 -25.39 21.34 23.85
CA LEU A 283 -25.52 20.10 24.61
C LEU A 283 -26.67 19.25 24.08
N ILE A 284 -26.42 17.97 23.87
CA ILE A 284 -27.46 16.95 23.64
C ILE A 284 -27.62 16.15 24.92
N GLU A 285 -28.77 16.23 25.59
CA GLU A 285 -29.08 15.49 26.81
C GLU A 285 -29.21 13.98 26.52
N LEU A 286 -28.61 13.18 27.39
CA LEU A 286 -28.67 11.72 27.35
C LEU A 286 -29.33 11.18 28.62
N GLU A 287 -29.92 9.99 28.50
CA GLU A 287 -30.57 9.32 29.64
C GLU A 287 -29.57 8.56 30.52
N GLU A 288 -28.42 8.16 29.95
CA GLU A 288 -27.39 7.32 30.58
C GLU A 288 -26.04 7.50 29.85
N PRO A 289 -24.91 6.99 30.39
CA PRO A 289 -23.61 7.09 29.73
C PRO A 289 -23.59 6.40 28.36
N ALA A 290 -22.78 6.92 27.43
CA ALA A 290 -22.81 6.47 26.04
C ALA A 290 -21.42 6.34 25.38
N ARG A 291 -21.37 5.50 24.34
CA ARG A 291 -20.25 5.35 23.41
C ARG A 291 -20.61 5.95 22.06
N LEU A 292 -19.63 6.54 21.38
CA LEU A 292 -19.83 7.32 20.16
C LEU A 292 -19.13 6.67 18.98
N ALA A 293 -19.76 6.74 17.80
CA ALA A 293 -19.09 6.49 16.52
C ALA A 293 -19.62 7.46 15.47
N VAL A 294 -18.78 7.81 14.50
CA VAL A 294 -19.16 8.69 13.39
C VAL A 294 -18.93 7.97 12.08
N SER A 295 -19.93 7.99 11.20
CA SER A 295 -19.83 7.36 9.89
C SER A 295 -18.73 8.01 9.05
N PRO A 296 -17.75 7.25 8.55
CA PRO A 296 -16.68 7.78 7.70
C PRO A 296 -17.17 8.20 6.31
N GLN A 297 -18.40 7.81 5.92
CA GLN A 297 -18.97 8.15 4.62
C GLN A 297 -19.96 9.32 4.70
N THR A 298 -20.81 9.34 5.72
CA THR A 298 -21.93 10.29 5.81
C THR A 298 -21.78 11.32 6.93
N GLY A 299 -20.84 11.12 7.85
CA GLY A 299 -20.69 11.94 9.05
C GLY A 299 -21.80 11.76 10.09
N ALA A 300 -22.73 10.82 9.88
CA ALA A 300 -23.80 10.53 10.83
C ALA A 300 -23.21 10.09 12.18
N LEU A 301 -23.75 10.65 13.27
CA LEU A 301 -23.35 10.33 14.64
C LEU A 301 -24.20 9.17 15.16
N PHE A 302 -23.54 8.17 15.73
CA PHE A 302 -24.13 7.02 16.39
C PHE A 302 -23.80 7.06 17.88
N VAL A 303 -24.81 6.80 18.71
CA VAL A 303 -24.73 6.89 20.16
C VAL A 303 -25.28 5.61 20.75
N LEU A 304 -24.40 4.79 21.34
CA LEU A 304 -24.76 3.57 22.04
C LEU A 304 -24.90 3.87 23.53
N LEU A 305 -26.13 3.86 24.04
CA LEU A 305 -26.44 4.01 25.45
C LEU A 305 -26.06 2.71 26.20
N MET A 306 -25.19 2.83 27.20
CA MET A 306 -24.43 1.69 27.72
C MET A 306 -25.27 0.73 28.59
N SER A 307 -26.25 1.21 29.35
CA SER A 307 -26.98 0.36 30.30
C SER A 307 -28.24 -0.27 29.70
N SER A 308 -28.88 0.42 28.76
CA SER A 308 -30.08 -0.04 28.05
C SER A 308 -29.79 -0.72 26.72
N GLY A 309 -28.60 -0.51 26.15
CA GLY A 309 -28.24 -1.04 24.83
C GLY A 309 -29.00 -0.37 23.69
N ARG A 310 -29.57 0.82 23.90
CA ARG A 310 -30.25 1.57 22.83
C ARG A 310 -29.24 2.32 21.98
N LEU A 311 -29.36 2.16 20.67
CA LEU A 311 -28.57 2.84 19.67
C LEU A 311 -29.38 3.99 19.07
N TRP A 312 -28.87 5.21 19.22
CA TRP A 312 -29.42 6.41 18.60
C TRP A 312 -28.56 6.86 17.42
N THR A 313 -29.16 7.51 16.44
CA THR A 313 -28.41 8.15 15.35
C THR A 313 -29.04 9.45 14.87
N TRP A 314 -28.18 10.37 14.42
CA TRP A 314 -28.52 11.62 13.76
C TRP A 314 -27.69 11.80 12.50
N SER A 315 -28.26 12.43 11.48
CA SER A 315 -27.53 12.81 10.28
C SER A 315 -26.60 14.00 10.56
N ASP A 316 -25.47 14.08 9.85
CA ASP A 316 -24.54 15.23 9.97
C ASP A 316 -25.25 16.55 9.66
N GLU A 317 -26.08 16.55 8.62
CA GLU A 317 -26.89 17.71 8.21
C GLU A 317 -27.83 18.17 9.32
N ALA A 318 -28.50 17.24 10.01
CA ALA A 318 -29.42 17.61 11.09
C ALA A 318 -28.69 18.18 12.31
N ILE A 319 -27.51 17.67 12.64
CA ILE A 319 -26.66 18.25 13.70
C ILE A 319 -26.25 19.68 13.32
N ARG A 320 -25.79 19.91 12.09
CA ARG A 320 -25.43 21.27 11.62
C ARG A 320 -26.61 22.23 11.65
N ASN A 321 -27.77 21.79 11.16
CA ASN A 321 -28.98 22.61 11.17
C ASN A 321 -29.46 22.91 12.59
N TRP A 322 -29.31 21.97 13.51
CA TRP A 322 -29.62 22.16 14.93
C TRP A 322 -28.67 23.14 15.60
N LEU A 323 -27.36 23.06 15.36
CA LEU A 323 -26.36 24.00 15.88
C LEU A 323 -26.55 25.43 15.34
N ALA A 324 -27.09 25.58 14.13
CA ALA A 324 -27.38 26.89 13.56
C ALA A 324 -28.57 27.61 14.21
N ASP A 325 -29.39 26.91 15.02
CA ASP A 325 -30.43 27.54 15.82
C ASP A 325 -29.79 28.36 16.97
N PRO A 326 -30.15 29.63 17.18
CA PRO A 326 -29.64 30.44 18.29
C PRO A 326 -29.92 29.86 19.69
N THR A 327 -30.92 28.99 19.82
CA THR A 327 -31.29 28.30 21.05
C THR A 327 -31.60 26.83 20.75
N PRO A 328 -30.56 26.01 20.49
CA PRO A 328 -30.75 24.62 20.10
C PRO A 328 -31.48 23.84 21.21
N SER A 329 -32.39 22.96 20.82
CA SER A 329 -33.12 22.13 21.79
C SER A 329 -32.18 21.15 22.49
N PRO A 330 -32.23 21.01 23.82
CA PRO A 330 -31.33 20.10 24.55
C PRO A 330 -31.60 18.62 24.24
N ALA A 331 -32.75 18.25 23.66
CA ALA A 331 -33.02 16.88 23.21
C ALA A 331 -32.22 16.47 21.95
N GLY A 332 -31.44 17.38 21.37
CA GLY A 332 -30.74 17.20 20.11
C GLY A 332 -31.63 17.41 18.87
N PRO A 333 -31.12 17.08 17.67
CA PRO A 333 -31.87 17.21 16.43
C PRO A 333 -33.12 16.31 16.40
N ALA A 334 -34.19 16.79 15.74
CA ALA A 334 -35.51 16.14 15.75
C ALA A 334 -35.60 14.86 14.88
N ASP A 335 -34.64 14.61 13.99
CA ASP A 335 -34.58 13.45 13.09
C ASP A 335 -33.96 12.20 13.73
N ARG A 336 -33.82 12.19 15.07
CA ARG A 336 -33.28 11.06 15.84
C ARG A 336 -33.98 9.75 15.46
N ARG A 337 -33.19 8.75 15.08
CA ARG A 337 -33.63 7.36 14.94
C ARG A 337 -33.12 6.54 16.12
N GLU A 338 -33.87 5.52 16.51
CA GLU A 338 -33.60 4.68 17.67
C GLU A 338 -33.82 3.20 17.35
N LEU A 339 -32.87 2.37 17.81
CA LEU A 339 -32.87 0.92 17.68
C LEU A 339 -32.49 0.32 19.05
N ASP A 340 -33.26 -0.65 19.54
CA ASP A 340 -33.01 -1.29 20.83
C ASP A 340 -32.26 -2.61 20.63
N LEU A 341 -31.02 -2.71 21.12
CA LEU A 341 -30.20 -3.93 21.07
C LEU A 341 -30.46 -4.85 22.27
N GLY A 342 -31.00 -4.32 23.38
CA GLY A 342 -31.45 -5.09 24.54
C GLY A 342 -30.37 -5.69 25.45
N SER A 343 -29.12 -5.20 25.39
CA SER A 343 -27.98 -5.70 26.18
C SER A 343 -27.36 -4.63 27.07
N ASP A 344 -26.75 -5.03 28.18
CA ASP A 344 -26.08 -4.13 29.14
C ASP A 344 -24.56 -4.16 28.93
N PHE A 345 -24.01 -3.04 28.48
CA PHE A 345 -22.57 -2.84 28.25
C PHE A 345 -21.86 -2.25 29.46
N SER A 346 -22.57 -1.83 30.51
CA SER A 346 -22.05 -1.05 31.65
C SER A 346 -21.37 -1.89 32.75
N SER A 347 -20.88 -3.08 32.40
CA SER A 347 -20.19 -3.99 33.32
C SER A 347 -18.93 -3.34 33.92
N PRO A 348 -18.75 -3.35 35.27
CA PRO A 348 -17.59 -2.78 35.92
C PRO A 348 -16.26 -3.36 35.41
N GLY A 349 -15.36 -2.48 34.98
CA GLY A 349 -14.08 -2.84 34.38
C GLY A 349 -14.21 -3.49 33.00
N GLY A 350 -15.38 -3.49 32.37
CA GLY A 350 -15.62 -4.02 31.02
C GLY A 350 -15.09 -3.11 29.90
N ALA A 351 -15.10 -3.61 28.65
CA ALA A 351 -14.60 -2.86 27.49
C ALA A 351 -15.27 -1.49 27.33
N ALA A 352 -16.59 -1.41 27.57
CA ALA A 352 -17.36 -0.17 27.51
C ALA A 352 -16.98 0.86 28.56
N GLU A 353 -16.64 0.47 29.78
CA GLU A 353 -16.23 1.43 30.82
C GLU A 353 -14.79 1.90 30.60
N ARG A 354 -13.93 1.01 30.09
CA ARG A 354 -12.51 1.31 29.91
C ARG A 354 -12.23 2.28 28.78
N GLY A 355 -12.97 2.22 27.67
CA GLY A 355 -12.66 2.98 26.44
C GLY A 355 -12.51 2.15 25.17
N GLY A 356 -12.80 0.84 25.24
CA GLY A 356 -12.55 -0.10 24.16
C GLY A 356 -13.40 0.17 22.91
N ALA A 357 -12.92 -0.33 21.78
CA ALA A 357 -13.52 -0.24 20.45
C ALA A 357 -14.78 -1.12 20.29
N LEU A 358 -15.85 -0.76 20.99
CA LEU A 358 -17.08 -1.57 20.99
C LEU A 358 -17.89 -1.49 19.69
N LEU A 359 -17.78 -0.38 18.98
CA LEU A 359 -18.53 -0.16 17.76
C LEU A 359 -17.63 0.44 16.67
N ASP A 360 -17.82 -0.04 15.45
CA ASP A 360 -17.10 0.45 14.28
C ASP A 360 -17.96 0.36 13.03
N ILE A 361 -17.75 1.28 12.09
CA ILE A 361 -18.54 1.41 10.87
C ILE A 361 -17.65 1.11 9.68
N THR A 362 -18.15 0.33 8.73
CA THR A 362 -17.44 0.06 7.48
C THR A 362 -17.14 1.37 6.74
N ARG A 363 -16.01 1.43 6.03
CA ARG A 363 -15.61 2.64 5.28
C ARG A 363 -16.61 3.02 4.20
N ASP A 364 -17.29 2.04 3.61
CA ASP A 364 -18.40 2.24 2.67
C ASP A 364 -19.71 2.73 3.33
N GLY A 365 -19.72 2.92 4.66
CA GLY A 365 -20.85 3.45 5.43
C GLY A 365 -22.04 2.50 5.56
N ARG A 366 -21.90 1.24 5.16
CA ARG A 366 -23.03 0.31 5.02
C ARG A 366 -23.41 -0.39 6.31
N TYR A 367 -22.44 -0.86 7.08
CA TYR A 367 -22.66 -1.65 8.27
C TYR A 367 -22.01 -1.04 9.49
N LEU A 368 -22.75 -1.01 10.59
CA LEU A 368 -22.24 -0.74 11.93
C LEU A 368 -22.16 -2.07 12.67
N PHE A 369 -20.96 -2.40 13.14
CA PHE A 369 -20.72 -3.57 13.98
C PHE A 369 -20.70 -3.16 15.46
N VAL A 370 -21.25 -4.01 16.32
CA VAL A 370 -21.24 -3.82 17.78
C VAL A 370 -20.74 -5.11 18.44
N ALA A 371 -19.66 -5.01 19.23
CA ALA A 371 -19.15 -6.05 20.11
C ALA A 371 -20.03 -6.12 21.37
N ASP A 372 -21.00 -7.03 21.37
CA ASP A 372 -21.94 -7.23 22.47
C ASP A 372 -21.43 -8.33 23.42
N PRO A 373 -21.22 -8.02 24.71
CA PRO A 373 -20.67 -8.97 25.66
C PRO A 373 -21.58 -10.18 25.91
N ASP A 374 -22.89 -10.03 25.70
CA ASP A 374 -23.90 -11.06 25.95
C ASP A 374 -24.33 -11.79 24.67
N GLN A 375 -24.38 -11.09 23.53
CA GLN A 375 -24.93 -11.59 22.27
C GLN A 375 -23.88 -11.81 21.15
N GLY A 376 -22.61 -11.53 21.40
CA GLY A 376 -21.55 -11.68 20.39
C GLY A 376 -21.45 -10.46 19.48
N VAL A 377 -21.24 -10.65 18.17
CA VAL A 377 -21.14 -9.52 17.23
C VAL A 377 -22.50 -9.23 16.60
N ARG A 378 -23.02 -8.03 16.84
CA ARG A 378 -24.28 -7.55 16.24
C ARG A 378 -23.96 -6.67 15.05
N VAL A 379 -24.83 -6.70 14.04
CA VAL A 379 -24.68 -5.91 12.83
C VAL A 379 -25.93 -5.07 12.60
N VAL A 380 -25.76 -3.80 12.30
CA VAL A 380 -26.83 -2.88 11.95
C VAL A 380 -26.59 -2.38 10.53
N ASP A 381 -27.58 -2.54 9.65
CA ASP A 381 -27.56 -1.87 8.34
C ASP A 381 -27.81 -0.38 8.58
N VAL A 382 -26.84 0.45 8.19
CA VAL A 382 -26.84 1.88 8.47
C VAL A 382 -27.93 2.62 7.69
N ALA A 383 -28.23 2.17 6.46
CA ALA A 383 -29.23 2.81 5.62
C ALA A 383 -30.64 2.58 6.17
N THR A 384 -31.00 1.32 6.46
CA THR A 384 -32.32 0.97 7.00
C THR A 384 -32.41 1.17 8.51
N PHE A 385 -31.28 1.30 9.21
CA PHE A 385 -31.17 1.35 10.67
C PHE A 385 -31.91 0.20 11.35
N THR A 386 -31.72 -0.99 10.80
CA THR A 386 -32.28 -2.23 11.32
C THR A 386 -31.16 -3.20 11.64
N GLU A 387 -31.35 -3.98 12.69
CA GLU A 387 -30.43 -5.06 13.01
C GLU A 387 -30.54 -6.17 11.97
N GLU A 388 -29.38 -6.62 11.49
CA GLU A 388 -29.21 -7.77 10.62
C GLU A 388 -28.63 -8.92 11.46
N THR A 389 -29.22 -10.11 11.37
CA THR A 389 -28.68 -11.30 12.03
C THR A 389 -27.81 -12.08 11.04
N PRO A 390 -26.48 -12.01 11.15
CA PRO A 390 -25.60 -12.77 10.26
C PRO A 390 -25.79 -14.28 10.47
N SER A 391 -25.78 -15.05 9.38
CA SER A 391 -26.03 -16.49 9.44
C SER A 391 -24.90 -17.33 10.06
N SER A 392 -23.70 -16.75 10.24
CA SER A 392 -22.51 -17.42 10.76
C SER A 392 -21.64 -16.43 11.51
N VAL A 393 -21.58 -16.51 12.83
CA VAL A 393 -20.48 -15.93 13.64
C VAL A 393 -20.13 -16.98 14.65
N ASP A 394 -18.91 -17.50 14.59
CA ASP A 394 -18.43 -18.45 15.58
C ASP A 394 -18.18 -17.68 16.89
N SER A 395 -18.80 -18.12 17.98
CA SER A 395 -18.57 -17.55 19.30
C SER A 395 -17.39 -18.27 19.96
N PHE A 396 -16.34 -17.51 20.27
CA PHE A 396 -15.14 -18.01 20.93
C PHE A 396 -15.00 -17.54 22.39
N GLY A 397 -15.96 -16.73 22.86
CA GLY A 397 -15.94 -16.09 24.17
C GLY A 397 -16.66 -14.75 24.12
N VAL A 398 -16.19 -13.79 24.93
CA VAL A 398 -16.77 -12.44 25.01
C VAL A 398 -16.04 -11.51 24.04
N PRO A 399 -16.73 -10.87 23.08
CA PRO A 399 -16.08 -9.90 22.21
C PRO A 399 -15.71 -8.64 23.00
N VAL A 400 -14.47 -8.18 22.84
CA VAL A 400 -13.92 -7.01 23.55
C VAL A 400 -13.83 -5.80 22.64
N ALA A 401 -13.49 -6.02 21.37
CA ALA A 401 -13.32 -4.96 20.39
C ALA A 401 -13.68 -5.47 18.98
N VAL A 402 -14.17 -4.56 18.14
CA VAL A 402 -14.46 -4.81 16.73
C VAL A 402 -13.85 -3.71 15.86
N ARG A 403 -13.29 -4.10 14.71
CA ARG A 403 -12.76 -3.19 13.70
C ARG A 403 -13.15 -3.63 12.30
N ALA A 404 -13.71 -2.72 11.52
CA ALA A 404 -13.96 -2.94 10.10
C ALA A 404 -12.65 -2.74 9.32
N SER A 405 -12.46 -3.53 8.25
CA SER A 405 -11.36 -3.32 7.31
C SER A 405 -11.53 -2.01 6.55
N ASN A 406 -10.41 -1.45 6.11
CA ASN A 406 -10.37 -0.22 5.35
C ASN A 406 -10.97 -0.40 3.94
N ASP A 407 -10.90 -1.60 3.38
CA ASP A 407 -11.57 -1.97 2.13
C ASP A 407 -13.07 -2.32 2.30
N SER A 408 -13.57 -2.38 3.53
CA SER A 408 -14.94 -2.82 3.89
C SER A 408 -15.29 -4.26 3.49
N GLU A 409 -14.30 -5.10 3.13
CA GLU A 409 -14.51 -6.52 2.81
C GLU A 409 -14.45 -7.42 4.04
N PHE A 410 -13.85 -6.98 5.14
CA PHE A 410 -13.64 -7.77 6.34
C PHE A 410 -14.04 -7.04 7.63
N VAL A 411 -14.32 -7.84 8.66
CA VAL A 411 -14.44 -7.38 10.04
C VAL A 411 -13.57 -8.23 10.94
N TYR A 412 -12.82 -7.57 11.82
CA TYR A 412 -11.95 -8.17 12.81
C TYR A 412 -12.60 -8.09 14.17
N VAL A 413 -12.61 -9.20 14.88
CA VAL A 413 -13.22 -9.31 16.21
C VAL A 413 -12.19 -9.86 17.17
N LEU A 414 -11.93 -9.09 18.23
CA LEU A 414 -11.07 -9.49 19.32
C LEU A 414 -11.92 -10.08 20.44
N TRP A 415 -11.59 -11.29 20.85
CA TRP A 415 -12.33 -12.08 21.84
C TRP A 415 -11.47 -12.32 23.08
N GLN A 416 -12.10 -12.20 24.23
CA GLN A 416 -11.59 -12.73 25.48
C GLN A 416 -12.07 -14.17 25.65
N GLY A 417 -11.13 -15.11 25.79
CA GLY A 417 -11.45 -16.53 25.97
C GLY A 417 -12.17 -16.79 27.30
N GLU A 418 -13.14 -17.71 27.27
CA GLU A 418 -13.88 -18.17 28.45
C GLU A 418 -13.64 -19.66 28.73
N GLY A 419 -14.00 -20.12 29.93
CA GLY A 419 -13.95 -21.54 30.29
C GLY A 419 -12.53 -22.13 30.19
N ALA A 420 -12.33 -23.09 29.28
CA ALA A 420 -11.02 -23.72 29.04
C ALA A 420 -10.01 -22.78 28.38
N ASP A 421 -10.50 -21.71 27.74
CA ASP A 421 -9.67 -20.73 27.02
C ASP A 421 -9.45 -19.45 27.84
N SER A 422 -9.91 -19.42 29.10
CA SER A 422 -9.69 -18.32 30.05
C SER A 422 -8.21 -17.94 30.16
N GLY A 423 -7.93 -16.63 30.08
CA GLY A 423 -6.57 -16.09 30.05
C GLY A 423 -5.91 -16.08 28.67
N ASN A 424 -6.63 -16.44 27.60
CA ASN A 424 -6.17 -16.27 26.23
C ASN A 424 -6.97 -15.18 25.50
N SER A 425 -6.26 -14.49 24.61
CA SER A 425 -6.82 -13.61 23.60
C SER A 425 -6.98 -14.37 22.30
N LEU A 426 -8.06 -14.07 21.56
CA LEU A 426 -8.27 -14.57 20.21
C LEU A 426 -8.69 -13.44 19.28
N ILE A 427 -8.06 -13.32 18.12
CA ILE A 427 -8.54 -12.47 17.03
C ILE A 427 -9.09 -13.34 15.90
N SER A 428 -10.29 -12.99 15.42
CA SER A 428 -10.92 -13.63 14.27
C SER A 428 -11.19 -12.61 13.17
N ARG A 429 -11.05 -13.05 11.92
CA ARG A 429 -11.39 -12.26 10.73
C ARG A 429 -12.59 -12.90 10.03
N TYR A 430 -13.54 -12.07 9.64
CA TYR A 430 -14.73 -12.49 8.90
C TYR A 430 -14.85 -11.67 7.62
N ARG A 431 -15.03 -12.34 6.48
CA ARG A 431 -15.37 -11.70 5.22
C ARG A 431 -16.85 -11.32 5.21
N ILE A 432 -17.14 -10.09 4.85
CA ILE A 432 -18.47 -9.52 4.72
C ILE A 432 -19.01 -9.85 3.33
N ASP A 433 -19.96 -10.78 3.24
CA ASP A 433 -20.58 -11.19 1.99
C ASP A 433 -22.08 -10.86 2.00
N ASN A 434 -22.56 -10.22 0.93
CA ASN A 434 -23.99 -9.95 0.74
C ASN A 434 -24.43 -10.16 -0.72
N GLU A 435 -23.81 -11.10 -1.44
CA GLU A 435 -24.17 -11.38 -2.84
C GLU A 435 -25.59 -11.97 -2.99
N THR A 436 -26.13 -12.57 -1.92
CA THR A 436 -27.42 -13.27 -1.92
C THR A 436 -28.59 -12.46 -1.35
N GLY A 437 -28.35 -11.22 -0.90
CA GLY A 437 -29.34 -10.36 -0.24
C GLY A 437 -29.54 -10.66 1.26
N THR A 438 -28.78 -11.60 1.81
CA THR A 438 -28.65 -11.87 3.24
C THR A 438 -27.21 -11.61 3.63
N LEU A 439 -26.97 -10.88 4.72
CA LEU A 439 -25.63 -10.66 5.26
C LEU A 439 -25.03 -11.97 5.80
N ILE A 440 -23.87 -12.35 5.28
CA ILE A 440 -23.08 -13.50 5.73
C ILE A 440 -21.73 -12.98 6.20
N LEU A 441 -21.37 -13.31 7.45
CA LEU A 441 -20.01 -13.13 7.96
C LEU A 441 -19.28 -14.46 7.84
N ALA A 442 -18.60 -14.68 6.73
CA ALA A 442 -17.88 -15.92 6.50
C ALA A 442 -16.54 -15.86 7.23
N ARG A 443 -16.27 -16.80 8.15
CA ARG A 443 -14.96 -16.89 8.81
C ARG A 443 -13.88 -17.03 7.74
N ASP A 444 -12.87 -16.17 7.80
CA ASP A 444 -11.80 -16.08 6.82
C ASP A 444 -10.45 -16.22 7.52
N GLY A 445 -9.79 -17.35 7.26
CA GLY A 445 -8.57 -17.77 7.97
C GLY A 445 -8.83 -18.48 9.30
N ARG A 446 -7.76 -19.04 9.88
CA ARG A 446 -7.77 -19.80 11.14
C ARG A 446 -7.81 -18.93 12.39
N GLY A 447 -7.62 -17.61 12.27
CA GLY A 447 -7.57 -16.70 13.42
C GLY A 447 -6.27 -16.83 14.22
N GLY A 448 -6.07 -15.91 15.16
CA GLY A 448 -4.88 -15.88 16.02
C GLY A 448 -5.23 -16.07 17.48
N ARG A 449 -4.52 -16.93 18.21
CA ARG A 449 -4.70 -17.18 19.64
C ARG A 449 -3.38 -17.09 20.38
N TRP A 450 -3.37 -16.38 21.52
CA TRP A 450 -2.19 -16.26 22.38
C TRP A 450 -2.60 -15.99 23.84
N PRO A 451 -1.69 -16.15 24.82
CA PRO A 451 -1.96 -15.84 26.22
C PRO A 451 -2.01 -14.32 26.47
N GLY A 452 -2.92 -13.88 27.34
CA GLY A 452 -3.14 -12.49 27.68
C GLY A 452 -4.63 -12.14 27.71
N THR A 453 -4.99 -11.11 28.47
CA THR A 453 -6.37 -10.59 28.52
C THR A 453 -6.50 -9.38 27.62
N PRO A 454 -7.32 -9.43 26.56
CA PRO A 454 -7.41 -8.35 25.59
C PRO A 454 -8.15 -7.15 26.16
N LEU A 455 -7.68 -5.95 25.82
CA LEU A 455 -8.27 -4.68 26.25
C LEU A 455 -8.89 -3.89 25.09
N ASP A 456 -8.19 -3.78 23.97
CA ASP A 456 -8.62 -3.01 22.79
C ASP A 456 -7.90 -3.48 21.51
N LEU A 457 -8.39 -3.05 20.35
CA LEU A 457 -7.87 -3.40 19.03
C LEU A 457 -7.73 -2.16 18.14
N ALA A 458 -6.59 -2.04 17.46
CA ALA A 458 -6.40 -1.18 16.30
C ALA A 458 -5.89 -1.96 15.08
N LEU A 459 -6.30 -1.55 13.87
CA LEU A 459 -5.85 -2.15 12.62
C LEU A 459 -4.95 -1.19 11.86
N ALA A 460 -3.82 -1.70 11.35
CA ALA A 460 -2.98 -0.96 10.42
C ALA A 460 -3.80 -0.61 9.15
N PRO A 461 -3.62 0.58 8.54
CA PRO A 461 -4.37 0.98 7.34
C PRO A 461 -4.17 0.07 6.13
N ALA A 462 -2.98 -0.55 6.01
CA ALA A 462 -2.67 -1.53 4.98
C ALA A 462 -3.08 -2.96 5.37
N GLU A 463 -3.65 -3.15 6.56
CA GLU A 463 -4.15 -4.42 7.09
C GLU A 463 -3.11 -5.54 7.08
N ARG A 464 -1.84 -5.19 7.19
CA ARG A 464 -0.75 -6.16 7.35
C ARG A 464 -0.56 -6.59 8.80
N PHE A 465 -0.87 -5.67 9.71
CA PHE A 465 -0.75 -5.85 11.14
C PHE A 465 -2.02 -5.41 11.87
N ALA A 466 -2.27 -6.03 13.01
CA ALA A 466 -3.22 -5.58 14.01
C ALA A 466 -2.46 -5.32 15.31
N TYR A 467 -2.77 -4.21 15.97
CA TYR A 467 -2.24 -3.86 17.29
C TYR A 467 -3.28 -4.26 18.31
N VAL A 468 -2.89 -5.08 19.28
CA VAL A 468 -3.77 -5.51 20.36
C VAL A 468 -3.18 -5.01 21.67
N LEU A 469 -3.93 -4.13 22.33
CA LEU A 469 -3.66 -3.79 23.71
C LEU A 469 -4.14 -4.92 24.61
N GLN A 470 -3.27 -5.42 25.49
CA GLN A 470 -3.63 -6.47 26.44
C GLN A 470 -2.94 -6.30 27.80
N THR A 471 -3.40 -7.11 28.76
CA THR A 471 -2.69 -7.32 30.02
C THR A 471 -2.26 -8.78 30.15
N ASP A 472 -0.97 -9.00 30.43
CA ASP A 472 -0.40 -10.31 30.76
C ASP A 472 0.31 -10.22 32.12
N ASN A 473 -0.08 -11.07 33.08
CA ASN A 473 0.47 -11.08 34.44
C ASN A 473 0.56 -9.69 35.12
N ASP A 474 -0.52 -8.90 35.01
CA ASP A 474 -0.65 -7.52 35.51
C ASP A 474 0.23 -6.46 34.82
N LEU A 475 0.99 -6.84 33.78
CA LEU A 475 1.71 -5.91 32.91
C LEU A 475 0.84 -5.58 31.70
N SER A 476 0.74 -4.30 31.37
CA SER A 476 0.09 -3.86 30.14
C SER A 476 1.10 -3.92 29.00
N GLU A 477 0.70 -4.47 27.85
CA GLU A 477 1.56 -4.54 26.66
C GLU A 477 0.73 -4.29 25.40
N VAL A 478 1.35 -3.69 24.38
CA VAL A 478 0.81 -3.70 23.01
C VAL A 478 1.47 -4.85 22.28
N VAL A 479 0.66 -5.71 21.69
CA VAL A 479 1.11 -6.86 20.92
C VAL A 479 0.80 -6.65 19.44
N VAL A 480 1.80 -6.82 18.59
CA VAL A 480 1.64 -6.74 17.13
C VAL A 480 1.29 -8.12 16.59
N ILE A 481 0.17 -8.23 15.90
CA ILE A 481 -0.36 -9.45 15.31
C ILE A 481 -0.22 -9.39 13.78
N SER A 482 0.30 -10.45 13.17
CA SER A 482 0.34 -10.57 11.70
C SER A 482 -1.02 -10.94 11.15
N VAL A 483 -1.57 -10.09 10.28
CA VAL A 483 -2.83 -10.38 9.59
C VAL A 483 -2.66 -11.54 8.60
N ASP A 484 -1.53 -11.59 7.89
CA ASP A 484 -1.21 -12.70 6.97
C ASP A 484 -1.19 -14.05 7.70
N ALA A 485 -0.68 -14.10 8.94
CA ALA A 485 -0.66 -15.33 9.72
C ALA A 485 -2.06 -15.81 10.10
N ILE A 486 -2.93 -14.91 10.57
CA ILE A 486 -4.32 -15.26 10.97
C ILE A 486 -5.21 -15.55 9.76
N ALA A 487 -4.88 -14.99 8.60
CA ALA A 487 -5.54 -15.21 7.31
C ALA A 487 -5.34 -16.61 6.71
N THR A 488 -4.33 -17.35 7.19
CA THR A 488 -3.99 -18.67 6.63
C THR A 488 -5.13 -19.67 6.80
N THR A 489 -5.42 -20.45 5.75
CA THR A 489 -6.62 -21.30 5.67
C THR A 489 -6.39 -22.76 6.12
N ALA A 490 -5.19 -23.12 6.60
CA ALA A 490 -4.89 -24.47 7.08
C ALA A 490 -3.73 -24.49 8.09
N PRO A 491 -3.74 -25.42 9.07
CA PRO A 491 -4.88 -26.19 9.59
C PRO A 491 -5.87 -25.34 10.44
N ASP A 492 -7.07 -25.85 10.74
CA ASP A 492 -8.21 -25.13 11.34
C ASP A 492 -8.01 -24.50 12.75
N GLU A 493 -6.94 -24.85 13.47
CA GLU A 493 -6.68 -24.35 14.83
C GLU A 493 -6.16 -22.91 14.80
N PRO A 494 -6.44 -22.01 15.74
CA PRO A 494 -5.81 -20.69 15.74
C PRO A 494 -4.27 -20.74 15.86
N VAL A 495 -3.56 -19.79 15.23
CA VAL A 495 -2.07 -19.66 15.35
C VAL A 495 -1.67 -18.65 16.42
N ASP A 496 -0.51 -18.80 17.04
CA ASP A 496 0.14 -17.67 17.71
C ASP A 496 0.72 -16.73 16.63
N ALA A 497 -0.02 -15.66 16.33
CA ALA A 497 0.31 -14.70 15.28
C ALA A 497 1.10 -13.48 15.78
N ARG A 498 1.62 -13.53 17.02
CA ARG A 498 2.40 -12.44 17.59
C ARG A 498 3.73 -12.27 16.88
N MET A 499 4.03 -11.02 16.54
CA MET A 499 5.21 -10.59 15.80
C MET A 499 6.20 -9.86 16.68
N ALA A 500 5.68 -8.88 17.44
CA ALA A 500 6.42 -8.00 18.32
C ALA A 500 5.52 -7.66 19.51
N ARG A 501 6.13 -7.12 20.56
CA ARG A 501 5.42 -6.57 21.70
C ARG A 501 6.21 -5.44 22.32
N GLU A 502 5.50 -4.51 22.95
CA GLU A 502 6.10 -3.45 23.75
C GLU A 502 5.40 -3.38 25.11
N ASP A 503 6.19 -3.50 26.18
CA ASP A 503 5.71 -3.40 27.55
C ASP A 503 5.41 -1.93 27.88
N LEU A 504 4.27 -1.69 28.50
CA LEU A 504 3.81 -0.34 28.83
C LEU A 504 4.04 0.00 30.30
N SER A 505 4.24 1.28 30.56
CA SER A 505 4.21 1.82 31.92
C SER A 505 2.78 2.18 32.30
N GLY A 506 2.23 1.54 33.33
CA GLY A 506 0.88 1.83 33.83
C GLY A 506 -0.13 0.71 33.59
N ALA A 507 -1.31 0.87 34.18
CA ALA A 507 -2.49 0.06 33.89
C ALA A 507 -3.17 0.64 32.64
N ALA A 508 -3.00 -0.02 31.49
CA ALA A 508 -3.56 0.43 30.23
C ALA A 508 -5.09 0.22 30.19
N ARG A 509 -5.76 1.04 29.39
CA ARG A 509 -7.22 1.09 29.30
C ARG A 509 -7.72 0.80 27.89
N PHE A 510 -7.20 1.53 26.91
CA PHE A 510 -7.59 1.48 25.50
C PHE A 510 -6.53 2.17 24.63
N GLU A 511 -6.64 2.05 23.31
CA GLU A 511 -5.69 2.63 22.36
C GLU A 511 -6.35 3.26 21.13
N ARG A 512 -5.68 4.20 20.47
CA ARG A 512 -6.13 4.81 19.21
C ARG A 512 -4.96 4.93 18.24
N LEU A 513 -5.15 4.40 17.04
CA LEU A 513 -4.20 4.52 15.95
C LEU A 513 -4.58 5.71 15.07
N ASN A 514 -3.59 6.46 14.61
CA ASN A 514 -3.80 7.51 13.64
C ASN A 514 -4.09 6.94 12.24
N LEU A 515 -4.69 7.72 11.34
CA LEU A 515 -5.14 7.27 10.01
C LEU A 515 -4.01 6.67 9.17
N TYR A 516 -2.78 7.14 9.34
CA TYR A 516 -1.61 6.66 8.58
C TYR A 516 -0.93 5.44 9.21
N GLY A 517 -1.39 4.98 10.38
CA GLY A 517 -0.84 3.81 11.06
C GLY A 517 0.58 3.99 11.60
N GLN A 518 1.04 5.24 11.71
CA GLN A 518 2.40 5.56 12.15
C GLN A 518 2.48 5.79 13.65
N ARG A 519 1.36 6.11 14.31
CA ARG A 519 1.34 6.44 15.73
C ARG A 519 0.18 5.83 16.44
N LEU A 520 0.50 5.16 17.53
CA LEU A 520 -0.45 4.53 18.43
C LEU A 520 -0.43 5.29 19.77
N TYR A 521 -1.61 5.77 20.16
CA TYR A 521 -1.85 6.49 21.41
C TYR A 521 -2.51 5.55 22.40
N VAL A 522 -1.78 5.15 23.44
CA VAL A 522 -2.29 4.21 24.46
C VAL A 522 -2.60 4.97 25.74
N ALA A 523 -3.85 4.92 26.17
CA ALA A 523 -4.29 5.52 27.43
C ALA A 523 -4.03 4.55 28.59
N ALA A 524 -3.37 5.04 29.64
CA ALA A 524 -3.03 4.26 30.83
C ALA A 524 -3.08 5.12 32.10
N ASP A 525 -3.19 4.48 33.25
CA ASP A 525 -3.02 5.11 34.56
C ASP A 525 -1.69 4.65 35.18
N ALA A 526 -0.90 5.58 35.70
CA ALA A 526 0.36 5.24 36.36
C ALA A 526 0.10 4.38 37.61
N VAL A 527 0.88 3.32 37.80
CA VAL A 527 0.80 2.47 39.00
C VAL A 527 1.48 3.20 40.16
N GLU A 528 0.76 3.43 41.26
CA GLU A 528 1.33 4.02 42.47
C GLU A 528 2.48 3.16 43.01
N ALA A 529 3.73 3.64 42.85
CA ALA A 529 4.91 2.92 43.31
C ALA A 529 5.24 3.19 44.80
N ASP A 530 4.78 4.31 45.37
CA ASP A 530 5.04 4.75 46.75
C ASP A 530 3.95 5.73 47.26
N VAL A 531 3.81 5.87 48.58
CA VAL A 531 2.78 6.72 49.27
C VAL A 531 2.93 8.23 48.97
N THR A 532 3.99 8.65 48.29
CA THR A 532 4.26 10.05 47.91
C THR A 532 4.10 10.33 46.42
N ASP A 533 3.79 9.31 45.62
CA ASP A 533 3.54 9.52 44.19
C ASP A 533 2.11 10.01 43.99
N THR A 534 1.95 11.09 43.23
CA THR A 534 0.61 11.57 42.87
C THR A 534 0.05 10.66 41.80
N ALA A 535 -1.23 10.29 41.89
CA ALA A 535 -1.92 9.56 40.83
C ALA A 535 -1.85 10.38 39.52
N ARG A 536 -1.45 9.75 38.41
CA ARG A 536 -1.28 10.41 37.11
C ARG A 536 -1.80 9.53 36.00
N GLY A 537 -2.49 10.12 35.06
CA GLY A 537 -2.84 9.51 33.79
C GLY A 537 -1.72 9.69 32.77
N LEU A 538 -1.62 8.75 31.85
CA LEU A 538 -0.61 8.67 30.81
C LEU A 538 -1.30 8.45 29.46
N VAL A 539 -0.91 9.21 28.45
CA VAL A 539 -1.13 8.81 27.05
C VAL A 539 0.23 8.54 26.44
N ILE A 540 0.54 7.25 26.30
CA ILE A 540 1.79 6.75 25.74
C ILE A 540 1.70 6.88 24.22
N VAL A 541 2.70 7.50 23.60
CA VAL A 541 2.80 7.66 22.15
C VAL A 541 3.87 6.69 21.65
N LEU A 542 3.43 5.67 20.92
CA LEU A 542 4.31 4.71 20.25
C LEU A 542 4.39 5.06 18.77
N ASP A 543 5.60 5.18 18.23
CA ASP A 543 5.80 5.14 16.78
C ASP A 543 5.64 3.70 16.33
N VAL A 544 4.87 3.53 15.28
CA VAL A 544 4.64 2.26 14.62
C VAL A 544 5.44 2.31 13.33
N ASN A 545 6.64 1.73 13.37
CA ASN A 545 7.47 1.61 12.20
C ASN A 545 7.18 0.28 11.51
N GLU A 546 6.24 0.31 10.58
CA GLU A 546 5.91 -0.85 9.73
C GLU A 546 6.99 -1.10 8.65
N ASN A 547 7.92 -0.15 8.46
CA ASN A 547 8.87 -0.10 7.35
C ASN A 547 10.14 0.65 7.74
N SER A 548 11.12 0.02 8.40
CA SER A 548 12.50 0.51 8.23
C SER A 548 13.28 -0.34 7.25
N CYS A 549 12.78 -0.36 6.00
CA CYS A 549 13.62 -0.68 4.86
C CYS A 549 14.86 0.23 4.80
N GLY A 550 14.78 1.44 5.40
CA GLY A 550 15.90 2.35 5.61
C GLY A 550 16.98 1.78 6.54
N ASP A 551 16.60 1.19 7.68
CA ASP A 551 17.55 0.61 8.64
C ASP A 551 18.34 -0.56 8.05
N LEU A 552 17.82 -1.24 7.03
CA LEU A 552 18.59 -2.27 6.30
C LEU A 552 19.85 -1.69 5.66
N PHE A 553 19.83 -0.41 5.27
CA PHE A 553 21.03 0.28 4.77
C PHE A 553 22.01 0.60 5.90
N ASP A 554 21.52 0.94 7.08
CA ASP A 554 22.36 1.22 8.25
C ASP A 554 23.02 -0.05 8.82
N GLN A 555 22.35 -1.20 8.71
CA GLN A 555 22.91 -2.52 9.05
C GLN A 555 24.18 -2.86 8.26
N VAL A 556 24.42 -2.24 7.09
CA VAL A 556 25.66 -2.45 6.31
C VAL A 556 26.90 -1.90 7.03
N ILE A 557 26.73 -0.96 7.97
CA ILE A 557 27.82 -0.37 8.77
C ILE A 557 28.21 -1.29 9.94
N GLU A 558 27.29 -2.18 10.37
CA GLU A 558 27.56 -3.15 11.41
C GLU A 558 28.58 -4.22 10.96
N SER A 559 29.07 -4.99 11.93
CA SER A 559 30.04 -6.05 11.64
C SER A 559 29.43 -7.06 10.67
N CYS A 560 30.17 -7.41 9.60
CA CYS A 560 29.65 -8.34 8.61
C CYS A 560 29.26 -9.66 9.27
N PRO A 561 28.07 -10.20 8.97
CA PRO A 561 27.60 -11.44 9.57
C PRO A 561 28.61 -12.55 9.27
N ALA A 562 29.10 -13.19 10.33
CA ALA A 562 29.85 -14.44 10.21
C ALA A 562 28.86 -15.58 10.04
N CYS A 563 29.20 -16.61 9.26
CA CYS A 563 28.52 -17.89 9.41
C CYS A 563 28.59 -18.29 10.89
N ALA A 564 27.46 -18.66 11.49
CA ALA A 564 27.43 -19.19 12.84
C ALA A 564 28.33 -20.44 12.94
N GLN A 565 28.70 -20.83 14.17
CA GLN A 565 29.48 -22.05 14.42
C GLN A 565 28.57 -23.17 14.97
N GLY A 566 28.27 -24.16 14.13
CA GLY A 566 27.45 -25.33 14.45
C GLY A 566 27.37 -26.33 13.29
N ASP A 567 27.01 -27.58 13.60
CA ASP A 567 27.26 -28.76 12.76
C ASP A 567 26.50 -28.81 11.41
N ASN A 568 25.51 -27.94 11.18
CA ASN A 568 24.66 -27.91 9.97
C ASN A 568 24.65 -26.55 9.22
N GLU A 569 25.56 -25.64 9.56
CA GLU A 569 25.35 -24.19 9.37
C GLU A 569 25.84 -23.59 8.04
N HIS A 570 26.04 -24.42 7.02
CA HIS A 570 26.37 -23.97 5.66
C HIS A 570 25.43 -24.52 4.59
N CYS A 571 24.26 -25.02 4.98
CA CYS A 571 23.29 -25.59 4.05
C CYS A 571 22.19 -24.59 3.73
N VAL A 572 21.69 -24.61 2.50
CA VAL A 572 20.58 -23.78 2.03
C VAL A 572 19.30 -24.61 2.02
N VAL A 573 18.30 -24.21 2.82
CA VAL A 573 16.97 -24.83 2.82
C VAL A 573 16.28 -24.57 1.48
N LEU A 574 15.75 -25.62 0.86
CA LEU A 574 15.03 -25.55 -0.42
C LEU A 574 13.53 -25.71 -0.27
N ALA A 575 13.11 -26.58 0.64
CA ALA A 575 11.71 -26.84 0.92
C ALA A 575 11.54 -27.36 2.34
N HIS A 576 10.32 -27.21 2.85
CA HIS A 576 9.87 -27.83 4.09
C HIS A 576 8.62 -28.67 3.83
N LEU A 577 8.45 -29.73 4.63
CA LEU A 577 7.25 -30.55 4.70
C LEU A 577 6.66 -30.35 6.10
N PRO A 578 5.59 -29.55 6.25
CA PRO A 578 5.01 -29.28 7.55
C PRO A 578 4.35 -30.55 8.11
N ASP A 579 4.47 -30.75 9.42
CA ASP A 579 3.87 -31.87 10.16
C ASP A 579 4.11 -33.24 9.47
N TYR A 580 5.35 -33.50 9.06
CA TYR A 580 5.69 -34.65 8.24
C TYR A 580 5.32 -35.98 8.90
N VAL A 581 4.48 -36.76 8.21
CA VAL A 581 4.06 -38.10 8.62
C VAL A 581 4.76 -39.15 7.75
N PRO A 582 5.54 -40.08 8.32
CA PRO A 582 6.16 -41.17 7.57
C PRO A 582 5.15 -42.00 6.76
N GLU A 583 5.58 -42.50 5.61
CA GLU A 583 4.81 -43.37 4.69
C GLU A 583 3.60 -42.70 4.00
N ARG A 584 3.28 -41.45 4.33
CA ARG A 584 2.28 -40.65 3.59
C ARG A 584 2.87 -40.12 2.29
N PRO A 585 2.07 -40.00 1.21
CA PRO A 585 2.57 -39.50 -0.06
C PRO A 585 2.94 -38.02 0.06
N ILE A 586 4.08 -37.67 -0.51
CA ILE A 586 4.60 -36.31 -0.62
C ILE A 586 4.07 -35.67 -1.91
N GLN A 587 3.38 -34.54 -1.80
CA GLN A 587 2.60 -33.91 -2.86
C GLN A 587 2.92 -32.42 -3.01
N ALA A 588 2.68 -31.87 -4.19
CA ALA A 588 2.68 -30.42 -4.37
C ALA A 588 1.43 -29.81 -3.67
N ALA A 589 1.53 -28.57 -3.20
CA ALA A 589 0.47 -27.91 -2.44
C ALA A 589 -0.89 -27.82 -3.17
N ASP A 590 -0.88 -27.73 -4.51
CA ASP A 590 -2.06 -27.70 -5.36
C ASP A 590 -2.66 -29.10 -5.65
N GLU A 591 -1.92 -30.17 -5.38
CA GLU A 591 -2.34 -31.57 -5.61
C GLU A 591 -2.55 -32.37 -4.31
N ALA A 592 -2.19 -31.82 -3.15
CA ALA A 592 -2.24 -32.51 -1.87
C ALA A 592 -3.69 -32.70 -1.38
N ALA A 593 -4.01 -33.89 -0.89
CA ALA A 593 -5.25 -34.16 -0.16
C ALA A 593 -5.03 -34.08 1.37
N ASP A 594 -6.11 -34.05 2.14
CA ASP A 594 -6.05 -34.02 3.60
C ASP A 594 -5.21 -35.18 4.16
N GLY A 595 -4.13 -34.83 4.87
CA GLY A 595 -3.20 -35.78 5.49
C GLY A 595 -2.08 -36.29 4.57
N ASP A 596 -1.91 -35.73 3.37
CA ASP A 596 -0.71 -35.91 2.55
C ASP A 596 0.42 -34.98 3.03
N ASN A 597 1.68 -35.38 2.82
CA ASN A 597 2.83 -34.54 3.13
C ASN A 597 2.97 -33.46 2.05
N THR A 598 2.68 -32.22 2.39
CA THR A 598 2.65 -31.12 1.41
C THR A 598 4.04 -30.50 1.24
N ILE A 599 4.47 -30.28 -0.01
CA ILE A 599 5.73 -29.59 -0.31
C ILE A 599 5.52 -28.09 -0.31
N ASP A 600 6.14 -27.41 0.65
CA ASP A 600 6.27 -25.96 0.66
C ASP A 600 7.70 -25.55 0.25
N ASN A 601 7.78 -24.85 -0.88
CA ASN A 601 9.04 -24.41 -1.50
C ASN A 601 9.46 -22.98 -1.13
N LEU A 602 8.71 -22.26 -0.29
CA LEU A 602 8.85 -20.82 -0.09
C LEU A 602 9.05 -20.43 1.37
N THR A 603 8.24 -20.94 2.30
CA THR A 603 8.12 -20.39 3.66
C THR A 603 9.45 -20.29 4.41
N HIS A 604 10.34 -21.27 4.28
CA HIS A 604 11.67 -21.26 4.91
C HIS A 604 12.83 -21.14 3.91
N ARG A 605 12.54 -20.74 2.67
CA ARG A 605 13.54 -20.73 1.59
C ARG A 605 14.14 -19.33 1.42
N PRO A 606 15.43 -19.12 1.72
CA PRO A 606 16.11 -17.88 1.37
C PRO A 606 16.32 -17.77 -0.15
N ILE A 607 16.11 -16.57 -0.69
CA ILE A 607 16.21 -16.27 -2.13
C ILE A 607 17.21 -15.15 -2.35
N VAL A 608 18.07 -15.33 -3.35
CA VAL A 608 19.04 -14.33 -3.82
C VAL A 608 18.62 -13.90 -5.23
N PRO A 609 17.71 -12.91 -5.36
CA PRO A 609 17.20 -12.49 -6.65
C PRO A 609 18.28 -11.74 -7.44
N SER A 610 18.27 -11.91 -8.76
CA SER A 610 19.15 -11.13 -9.63
C SER A 610 18.72 -9.65 -9.65
N SER A 611 19.65 -8.73 -9.91
CA SER A 611 19.31 -7.31 -10.09
C SER A 611 18.25 -7.08 -11.17
N GLN A 612 18.22 -7.94 -12.19
CA GLN A 612 17.19 -7.90 -13.23
C GLN A 612 15.81 -8.28 -12.67
N THR A 613 15.74 -9.35 -11.87
CA THR A 613 14.51 -9.78 -11.19
C THR A 613 13.98 -8.70 -10.26
N ILE A 614 14.86 -8.05 -9.48
CA ILE A 614 14.49 -6.92 -8.62
C ILE A 614 13.90 -5.78 -9.47
N VAL A 615 14.55 -5.41 -10.57
CA VAL A 615 14.05 -4.36 -11.48
C VAL A 615 12.69 -4.72 -12.11
N GLU A 616 12.49 -5.98 -12.48
CA GLU A 616 11.22 -6.45 -13.04
C GLU A 616 10.09 -6.41 -12.01
N VAL A 617 10.35 -6.79 -10.76
CA VAL A 617 9.38 -6.66 -9.66
C VAL A 617 9.05 -5.19 -9.40
N ILE A 618 10.06 -4.33 -9.30
CA ILE A 618 9.85 -2.88 -9.11
C ILE A 618 9.03 -2.29 -10.26
N ARG A 619 9.30 -2.66 -11.51
CA ARG A 619 8.50 -2.22 -12.67
C ARG A 619 7.07 -2.72 -12.60
N CYS A 620 6.87 -3.99 -12.24
CA CYS A 620 5.53 -4.55 -12.05
C CYS A 620 4.75 -3.76 -10.98
N MET A 621 5.39 -3.45 -9.84
CA MET A 621 4.79 -2.64 -8.78
C MET A 621 4.48 -1.21 -9.26
N LEU A 622 5.38 -0.58 -10.02
CA LEU A 622 5.15 0.76 -10.59
C LEU A 622 4.03 0.78 -11.64
N GLU A 623 3.89 -0.28 -12.43
CA GLU A 623 2.84 -0.41 -13.46
C GLU A 623 1.47 -0.73 -12.88
N GLN A 624 1.42 -1.47 -11.76
CA GLN A 624 0.20 -1.72 -11.00
C GLN A 624 -0.18 -0.54 -10.08
N GLY A 625 0.76 0.39 -9.87
CA GLY A 625 0.63 1.53 -8.97
C GLY A 625 1.00 1.15 -7.54
N PHE A 626 1.78 2.00 -6.87
CA PHE A 626 1.75 2.03 -5.40
C PHE A 626 0.38 2.60 -5.02
N ALA A 627 -0.41 1.86 -4.25
CA ALA A 627 -1.58 2.42 -3.59
C ALA A 627 -1.12 3.37 -2.47
N GLU A 628 -0.54 4.51 -2.84
CA GLU A 628 -0.36 5.65 -1.95
C GLU A 628 -1.55 6.58 -2.16
N GLY A 629 -2.56 6.44 -1.31
CA GLY A 629 -3.78 7.23 -1.31
C GLY A 629 -5.02 6.37 -1.27
N VAL A 630 -5.98 6.73 -0.41
CA VAL A 630 -7.30 6.08 -0.32
C VAL A 630 -8.02 6.29 -1.64
N PRO A 631 -8.28 5.24 -2.45
CA PRO A 631 -9.16 5.37 -3.59
C PRO A 631 -10.56 5.69 -3.05
N GLY A 632 -11.15 6.81 -3.46
CA GLY A 632 -12.53 7.13 -3.11
C GLY A 632 -13.48 5.99 -3.52
N PRO A 633 -14.62 5.82 -2.84
CA PRO A 633 -15.59 4.79 -3.19
C PRO A 633 -15.94 4.92 -4.67
N ARG A 634 -15.66 3.86 -5.41
CA ARG A 634 -15.97 3.75 -6.83
C ARG A 634 -17.48 3.91 -6.96
N GLY A 635 -17.93 4.99 -7.60
CA GLY A 635 -19.36 5.20 -7.87
C GLY A 635 -19.96 3.96 -8.55
N PRO A 636 -21.26 3.68 -8.35
CA PRO A 636 -21.90 2.49 -8.90
C PRO A 636 -21.60 2.39 -10.40
N ALA A 637 -21.28 1.19 -10.87
CA ALA A 637 -21.05 0.94 -12.28
C ALA A 637 -22.24 1.47 -13.07
N GLY A 638 -21.99 2.46 -13.95
CA GLY A 638 -23.00 2.91 -14.90
C GLY A 638 -23.50 1.71 -15.70
N GLU A 639 -24.81 1.67 -16.00
CA GLU A 639 -25.42 0.58 -16.76
C GLU A 639 -24.58 0.27 -18.00
N GLN A 640 -24.29 -1.01 -18.21
CA GLN A 640 -23.46 -1.48 -19.31
C GLN A 640 -24.06 -1.00 -20.64
N GLY A 641 -23.38 -0.07 -21.30
CA GLY A 641 -23.78 0.42 -22.62
C GLY A 641 -23.90 -0.74 -23.61
N THR A 642 -24.92 -0.70 -24.47
CA THR A 642 -25.15 -1.73 -25.49
C THR A 642 -23.92 -1.88 -26.39
N ALA A 643 -23.43 -3.12 -26.53
CA ALA A 643 -22.28 -3.45 -27.38
C ALA A 643 -22.44 -2.86 -28.79
N GLY A 644 -21.43 -2.10 -29.25
CA GLY A 644 -21.41 -1.50 -30.59
C GLY A 644 -21.39 -2.56 -31.70
N GLN A 645 -21.96 -2.21 -32.87
CA GLN A 645 -21.99 -3.11 -34.03
C GLN A 645 -20.58 -3.32 -34.60
N ARG A 646 -20.22 -4.59 -34.82
CA ARG A 646 -18.95 -5.02 -35.43
C ARG A 646 -18.89 -4.56 -36.90
N GLY A 647 -17.77 -3.96 -37.34
CA GLY A 647 -17.55 -3.58 -38.75
C GLY A 647 -17.20 -4.77 -39.68
N PRO A 648 -17.26 -4.58 -41.02
CA PRO A 648 -17.10 -5.66 -42.01
C PRO A 648 -15.73 -6.32 -41.95
N GLY A 649 -15.71 -7.65 -41.86
CA GLY A 649 -14.52 -8.50 -41.79
C GLY A 649 -14.27 -9.32 -43.05
N ILE A 650 -13.09 -9.95 -43.13
CA ILE A 650 -12.81 -10.99 -44.13
C ILE A 650 -13.17 -12.34 -43.50
N VAL A 651 -14.27 -12.95 -43.94
CA VAL A 651 -14.83 -14.16 -43.30
C VAL A 651 -14.53 -15.44 -44.05
N GLU A 652 -14.06 -15.36 -45.30
CA GLU A 652 -13.73 -16.52 -46.12
C GLU A 652 -12.54 -16.25 -47.05
N ALA A 653 -11.69 -17.26 -47.29
CA ALA A 653 -10.60 -17.21 -48.27
C ALA A 653 -10.67 -18.41 -49.22
N VAL A 654 -10.58 -18.16 -50.53
CA VAL A 654 -10.62 -19.19 -51.58
C VAL A 654 -9.45 -19.03 -52.56
N ALA A 655 -8.89 -20.17 -53.00
CA ALA A 655 -7.83 -20.22 -54.00
C ALA A 655 -8.40 -20.61 -55.37
N GLN A 656 -8.07 -19.85 -56.41
CA GLN A 656 -8.44 -20.12 -57.80
C GLN A 656 -7.20 -20.36 -58.65
N THR A 657 -7.19 -21.40 -59.49
CA THR A 657 -6.07 -21.63 -60.41
C THR A 657 -6.16 -20.73 -61.64
N LEU A 658 -5.09 -19.99 -61.94
CA LEU A 658 -4.97 -19.15 -63.13
C LEU A 658 -4.23 -19.86 -64.27
N ASN A 659 -4.43 -19.36 -65.50
CA ASN A 659 -3.76 -19.89 -66.68
C ASN A 659 -2.23 -19.74 -66.59
N PRO A 660 -1.45 -20.69 -67.17
CA PRO A 660 0.01 -20.61 -67.16
C PRO A 660 0.54 -19.30 -67.77
N GLY A 661 1.48 -18.65 -67.07
CA GLY A 661 2.05 -17.36 -67.47
C GLY A 661 1.33 -16.12 -66.94
N SER A 662 0.22 -16.28 -66.22
CA SER A 662 -0.46 -15.19 -65.51
C SER A 662 0.29 -14.82 -64.22
N ALA A 663 0.29 -13.55 -63.82
CA ALA A 663 0.81 -13.15 -62.51
C ALA A 663 -0.13 -13.64 -61.39
N ALA A 664 0.45 -13.99 -60.23
CA ALA A 664 -0.34 -14.27 -59.03
C ALA A 664 -1.07 -12.99 -58.58
N ALA A 665 -2.29 -13.15 -58.07
CA ALA A 665 -3.13 -12.02 -57.65
C ALA A 665 -3.88 -12.35 -56.35
N ALA A 666 -4.14 -11.32 -55.55
CA ALA A 666 -5.01 -11.39 -54.38
C ALA A 666 -6.06 -10.29 -54.51
N THR A 667 -7.35 -10.64 -54.40
CA THR A 667 -8.45 -9.68 -54.54
C THR A 667 -9.53 -9.95 -53.51
N LEU A 668 -10.16 -8.90 -52.99
CA LEU A 668 -11.32 -9.02 -52.11
C LEU A 668 -12.61 -8.88 -52.94
N GLN A 669 -13.56 -9.78 -52.72
CA GLN A 669 -14.86 -9.78 -53.37
C GLN A 669 -15.97 -9.66 -52.31
N PRO A 670 -16.96 -8.79 -52.50
CA PRO A 670 -18.09 -8.68 -51.57
C PRO A 670 -18.94 -9.95 -51.62
N ILE A 671 -19.41 -10.42 -50.46
CA ILE A 671 -20.30 -11.57 -50.37
C ILE A 671 -21.74 -11.10 -50.61
N ALA A 672 -22.36 -11.59 -51.68
CA ALA A 672 -23.70 -11.14 -52.07
C ALA A 672 -24.76 -11.62 -51.06
N GLY A 673 -25.48 -10.66 -50.46
CA GLY A 673 -26.57 -10.94 -49.50
C GLY A 673 -26.15 -10.86 -48.03
N ASP A 674 -24.91 -10.49 -47.74
CA ASP A 674 -24.39 -10.23 -46.40
C ASP A 674 -24.76 -8.80 -45.94
N PRO A 675 -25.60 -8.63 -44.91
CA PRO A 675 -26.03 -7.31 -44.44
C PRO A 675 -24.94 -6.51 -43.72
N GLU A 676 -23.90 -7.15 -43.21
CA GLU A 676 -22.77 -6.55 -42.50
C GLU A 676 -21.65 -6.07 -43.45
N GLY A 677 -21.65 -6.55 -44.70
CA GLY A 677 -20.71 -6.12 -45.74
C GLY A 677 -19.41 -6.91 -45.79
N ASP A 678 -19.40 -8.13 -45.25
CA ASP A 678 -18.21 -8.97 -45.18
C ASP A 678 -17.68 -9.38 -46.56
N GLN A 679 -16.37 -9.63 -46.61
CA GLN A 679 -15.63 -9.85 -47.85
C GLN A 679 -14.95 -11.21 -47.91
N ARG A 680 -14.87 -11.77 -49.13
CA ARG A 680 -14.14 -13.00 -49.44
C ARG A 680 -12.80 -12.66 -50.09
N LEU A 681 -11.71 -13.21 -49.56
CA LEU A 681 -10.39 -13.13 -50.17
C LEU A 681 -10.23 -14.20 -51.26
N VAL A 682 -9.93 -13.79 -52.48
CA VAL A 682 -9.66 -14.67 -53.63
C VAL A 682 -8.18 -14.60 -54.00
N LEU A 683 -7.49 -15.73 -53.88
CA LEU A 683 -6.08 -15.90 -54.24
C LEU A 683 -5.97 -16.61 -55.59
N GLY A 684 -5.52 -15.89 -56.62
CA GLY A 684 -5.25 -16.41 -57.96
C GLY A 684 -3.86 -17.02 -58.04
N ILE A 685 -3.78 -18.35 -58.12
CA ILE A 685 -2.53 -19.12 -58.18
C ILE A 685 -2.27 -19.61 -59.60
N PRO A 686 -1.27 -19.10 -60.33
CA PRO A 686 -0.98 -19.52 -61.70
C PRO A 686 -0.45 -20.95 -61.75
N ARG A 687 -0.95 -21.75 -62.70
CA ARG A 687 -0.42 -23.10 -62.95
C ARG A 687 0.98 -23.02 -63.55
N GLY A 688 1.93 -23.75 -62.97
CA GLY A 688 3.27 -23.89 -63.55
C GLY A 688 3.23 -24.60 -64.91
N GLN A 689 4.06 -24.13 -65.86
CA GLN A 689 4.49 -25.00 -66.96
C GLN A 689 5.52 -25.99 -66.41
N SER A 690 5.72 -27.16 -67.03
CA SER A 690 6.69 -28.16 -66.57
C SER A 690 8.09 -27.55 -66.41
N GLY A 691 8.51 -27.33 -65.15
CA GLY A 691 9.71 -26.63 -64.71
C GLY A 691 9.79 -26.57 -63.18
N PRO A 692 10.87 -26.00 -62.58
CA PRO A 692 11.03 -25.92 -61.13
C PRO A 692 9.89 -25.11 -60.46
N ARG A 693 9.70 -25.33 -59.15
CA ARG A 693 8.66 -24.68 -58.32
C ARG A 693 8.66 -23.17 -58.57
N GLY A 694 7.50 -22.60 -58.91
CA GLY A 694 7.31 -21.16 -59.01
C GLY A 694 7.18 -20.49 -57.63
N PRO A 695 7.26 -19.16 -57.56
CA PRO A 695 7.27 -18.42 -56.30
C PRO A 695 6.01 -18.66 -55.47
N GLY A 696 6.20 -18.92 -54.18
CA GLY A 696 5.15 -19.17 -53.19
C GLY A 696 4.77 -17.91 -52.40
N ILE A 697 3.61 -17.95 -51.74
CA ILE A 697 3.27 -16.96 -50.71
C ILE A 697 3.75 -17.52 -49.37
N THR A 698 4.80 -16.95 -48.80
CA THR A 698 5.45 -17.48 -47.59
C THR A 698 5.22 -16.64 -46.35
N GLN A 699 4.65 -15.44 -46.50
CA GLN A 699 4.37 -14.54 -45.39
C GLN A 699 3.04 -13.80 -45.57
N VAL A 700 2.33 -13.60 -44.45
CA VAL A 700 1.12 -12.75 -44.38
C VAL A 700 1.37 -11.63 -43.37
N THR A 701 0.99 -10.40 -43.71
CA THR A 701 1.04 -9.25 -42.80
C THR A 701 -0.30 -8.53 -42.85
N ALA A 702 -0.94 -8.39 -41.69
CA ALA A 702 -2.18 -7.64 -41.53
C ALA A 702 -1.90 -6.30 -40.85
N SER A 703 -2.47 -5.22 -41.38
CA SER A 703 -2.44 -3.89 -40.76
C SER A 703 -3.86 -3.30 -40.71
N THR A 704 -4.11 -2.47 -39.70
CA THR A 704 -5.41 -1.79 -39.58
C THR A 704 -5.43 -0.50 -40.40
N LEU A 705 -6.50 -0.27 -41.15
CA LEU A 705 -6.74 0.93 -41.96
C LEU A 705 -7.63 1.92 -41.21
N ALA A 706 -7.59 3.19 -41.61
CA ALA A 706 -8.41 4.24 -41.03
C ALA A 706 -9.93 3.93 -41.16
N PRO A 707 -10.77 4.39 -40.22
CA PRO A 707 -12.22 4.25 -40.31
C PRO A 707 -12.78 4.76 -41.65
N GLY A 708 -13.81 4.09 -42.19
CA GLY A 708 -14.38 4.36 -43.51
C GLY A 708 -13.53 3.93 -44.73
N SER A 709 -12.33 3.38 -44.53
CA SER A 709 -11.49 2.87 -45.63
C SER A 709 -12.00 1.53 -46.15
N ALA A 710 -11.92 1.28 -47.47
CA ALA A 710 -12.18 -0.04 -48.02
C ALA A 710 -11.06 -1.02 -47.63
N ALA A 711 -11.42 -2.28 -47.34
CA ALA A 711 -10.44 -3.33 -47.08
C ALA A 711 -9.56 -3.56 -48.33
N THR A 712 -8.29 -3.92 -48.12
CA THR A 712 -7.33 -4.15 -49.21
C THR A 712 -6.60 -5.47 -49.07
N ALA A 713 -6.25 -6.08 -50.20
CA ALA A 713 -5.38 -7.26 -50.27
C ALA A 713 -4.41 -7.10 -51.45
N ALA A 714 -3.12 -7.34 -51.22
CA ALA A 714 -2.09 -7.24 -52.25
C ALA A 714 -0.95 -8.23 -52.05
N LEU A 715 -0.31 -8.66 -53.14
CA LEU A 715 0.90 -9.48 -53.12
C LEU A 715 2.12 -8.62 -53.43
N GLN A 716 3.14 -8.71 -52.58
CA GLN A 716 4.39 -7.99 -52.73
C GLN A 716 5.57 -8.97 -52.84
N PRO A 717 6.50 -8.83 -53.81
CA PRO A 717 7.70 -9.65 -53.87
C PRO A 717 8.61 -9.44 -52.65
N ILE A 718 9.16 -10.52 -52.11
CA ILE A 718 10.14 -10.46 -51.03
C ILE A 718 11.51 -10.14 -51.63
N ALA A 719 12.02 -8.95 -51.33
CA ALA A 719 13.29 -8.49 -51.88
C ALA A 719 14.46 -9.36 -51.37
N GLY A 720 15.25 -9.90 -52.30
CA GLY A 720 16.41 -10.75 -52.00
C GLY A 720 16.11 -12.24 -51.90
N ASP A 721 14.85 -12.66 -52.07
CA ASP A 721 14.50 -14.08 -52.14
C ASP A 721 14.86 -14.65 -53.53
N PRO A 722 15.79 -15.63 -53.61
CA PRO A 722 16.23 -16.21 -54.89
C PRO A 722 15.14 -17.04 -55.60
N GLU A 723 14.09 -17.44 -54.90
CA GLU A 723 12.98 -18.24 -55.43
C GLU A 723 11.79 -17.35 -55.89
N GLY A 724 11.84 -16.05 -55.56
CA GLY A 724 10.90 -15.03 -56.00
C GLY A 724 9.61 -14.95 -55.15
N ASP A 725 9.63 -15.52 -53.95
CA ASP A 725 8.46 -15.63 -53.07
C ASP A 725 7.83 -14.28 -52.72
N GLN A 726 6.54 -14.33 -52.37
CA GLN A 726 5.69 -13.16 -52.18
C GLN A 726 5.10 -13.11 -50.77
N ARG A 727 4.88 -11.89 -50.28
CA ARG A 727 4.16 -11.58 -49.05
C ARG A 727 2.75 -11.10 -49.38
N LEU A 728 1.76 -11.64 -48.69
CA LEU A 728 0.38 -11.16 -48.71
C LEU A 728 0.20 -10.05 -47.68
N LEU A 729 -0.19 -8.86 -48.13
CA LEU A 729 -0.55 -7.72 -47.30
C LEU A 729 -2.07 -7.61 -47.23
N LEU A 730 -2.62 -7.59 -46.02
CA LEU A 730 -4.05 -7.40 -45.75
C LEU A 730 -4.25 -6.09 -44.97
N GLY A 731 -5.03 -5.18 -45.53
CA GLY A 731 -5.48 -3.97 -44.85
C GLY A 731 -6.90 -4.15 -44.34
N ILE A 732 -7.07 -4.17 -43.02
CA ILE A 732 -8.36 -4.41 -42.34
C ILE A 732 -8.93 -3.05 -41.87
N PRO A 733 -10.08 -2.59 -42.39
CA PRO A 733 -10.72 -1.37 -41.93
C PRO A 733 -11.08 -1.45 -40.46
N ARG A 734 -10.81 -0.40 -39.70
CA ARG A 734 -11.42 -0.25 -38.37
C ARG A 734 -12.89 0.13 -38.57
N GLY A 735 -13.77 -0.42 -37.73
CA GLY A 735 -15.12 0.11 -37.61
C GLY A 735 -15.04 1.59 -37.26
N ASP A 736 -16.01 2.37 -37.73
CA ASP A 736 -16.14 3.76 -37.27
C ASP A 736 -16.17 3.72 -35.74
N PRO A 737 -15.34 4.54 -35.05
CA PRO A 737 -15.59 4.73 -33.63
C PRO A 737 -17.06 5.10 -33.54
N ALA A 738 -17.78 4.44 -32.63
CA ALA A 738 -19.10 4.91 -32.26
C ALA A 738 -18.94 6.43 -32.09
N VAL A 739 -19.82 7.20 -32.73
CA VAL A 739 -20.08 8.54 -32.23
C VAL A 739 -20.62 8.29 -30.84
N SER A 740 -19.71 8.19 -29.88
CA SER A 740 -20.03 8.50 -28.51
C SER A 740 -20.59 9.91 -28.65
N ILE A 741 -21.82 10.05 -28.21
CA ILE A 741 -22.18 11.31 -27.61
C ILE A 741 -21.45 11.27 -26.27
N ASP A 742 -20.10 11.29 -26.31
CA ASP A 742 -19.31 11.54 -25.13
C ASP A 742 -19.76 12.93 -24.68
N PRO A 743 -20.12 13.12 -23.41
CA PRO A 743 -20.10 14.47 -22.87
C PRO A 743 -18.71 15.04 -23.19
N VAL A 744 -18.67 16.15 -23.91
CA VAL A 744 -17.42 16.84 -24.24
C VAL A 744 -16.91 17.42 -22.95
N TRP A 745 -16.15 16.64 -22.18
CA TRP A 745 -15.59 17.09 -20.92
C TRP A 745 -14.75 18.33 -21.14
N THR A 746 -14.93 19.30 -20.26
CA THR A 746 -14.13 20.51 -20.22
C THR A 746 -12.69 20.12 -19.88
N ARG A 747 -11.75 20.49 -20.75
CA ARG A 747 -10.29 20.24 -20.66
C ARG A 747 -9.53 21.55 -20.64
N VAL A 748 -8.31 21.54 -20.10
CA VAL A 748 -7.32 22.61 -20.30
C VAL A 748 -6.90 22.63 -21.76
N ASN A 749 -7.13 23.74 -22.44
CA ASN A 749 -6.96 23.92 -23.87
C ASN A 749 -5.61 24.56 -24.24
N ALA A 750 -5.19 25.58 -23.49
CA ALA A 750 -3.99 26.36 -23.78
C ALA A 750 -3.41 27.00 -22.51
N LEU A 751 -2.12 27.35 -22.58
CA LEU A 751 -1.35 27.95 -21.49
C LEU A 751 -0.59 29.19 -22.00
N SER A 752 -0.31 30.15 -21.12
CA SER A 752 0.60 31.28 -21.45
C SER A 752 2.09 30.94 -21.33
N TRP A 753 2.45 29.75 -20.83
CA TRP A 753 3.82 29.26 -20.74
C TRP A 753 3.98 27.91 -21.44
N GLN A 754 5.22 27.51 -21.70
CA GLN A 754 5.54 26.18 -22.21
C GLN A 754 6.11 25.30 -21.09
N HIS A 755 5.62 24.07 -21.03
CA HIS A 755 6.03 23.10 -20.02
C HIS A 755 7.52 22.77 -20.11
N ASN A 756 8.20 22.82 -18.97
CA ASN A 756 9.62 22.49 -18.79
C ASN A 756 10.59 23.31 -19.66
N ILE A 757 10.17 24.49 -20.15
CA ILE A 757 11.02 25.40 -20.91
C ILE A 757 11.45 26.57 -20.00
N PRO A 758 12.76 26.89 -19.92
CA PRO A 758 13.23 27.99 -19.08
C PRO A 758 12.74 29.36 -19.55
N ILE A 759 12.36 30.21 -18.60
CA ILE A 759 12.00 31.62 -18.80
C ILE A 759 13.12 32.49 -18.22
N LEU A 760 13.48 33.60 -18.88
CA LEU A 760 14.46 34.53 -18.33
C LEU A 760 13.83 35.34 -17.18
N LEU A 761 14.55 35.60 -16.10
CA LEU A 761 14.00 36.31 -14.94
C LEU A 761 13.37 37.67 -15.30
N GLY A 762 14.01 38.44 -16.20
CA GLY A 762 13.45 39.71 -16.67
C GLY A 762 12.13 39.56 -17.43
N GLU A 763 12.00 38.49 -18.21
CA GLU A 763 10.76 38.13 -18.92
C GLU A 763 9.70 37.62 -17.94
N PHE A 764 10.09 36.78 -16.98
CA PHE A 764 9.19 36.27 -15.95
C PHE A 764 8.59 37.40 -15.10
N ILE A 765 9.38 38.41 -14.72
CA ILE A 765 8.87 39.58 -13.98
C ILE A 765 7.88 40.38 -14.83
N GLN A 766 8.14 40.54 -16.13
CA GLN A 766 7.21 41.21 -17.06
C GLN A 766 5.90 40.44 -17.21
N ILE A 767 5.97 39.11 -17.24
CA ILE A 767 4.78 38.25 -17.29
C ILE A 767 4.00 38.35 -15.97
N MET A 768 4.68 38.23 -14.83
CA MET A 768 4.03 38.05 -13.55
C MET A 768 3.55 39.34 -12.88
N VAL A 769 3.93 40.53 -13.36
CA VAL A 769 3.56 41.81 -12.73
C VAL A 769 2.74 42.65 -13.69
N ASP A 770 1.46 42.86 -13.37
CA ASP A 770 0.57 43.75 -14.14
C ASP A 770 0.55 45.15 -13.50
N PRO A 771 1.14 46.19 -14.14
CA PRO A 771 1.20 47.54 -13.57
C PRO A 771 -0.17 48.24 -13.50
N LEU A 772 -1.17 47.73 -14.21
CA LEU A 772 -2.52 48.29 -14.28
C LEU A 772 -3.51 47.51 -13.39
N LEU A 773 -3.03 46.56 -12.58
CA LEU A 773 -3.88 45.76 -11.70
C LEU A 773 -4.50 46.57 -10.55
N ASP A 774 -3.87 47.68 -10.15
CA ASP A 774 -4.37 48.62 -9.13
C ASP A 774 -5.53 49.49 -9.60
N THR A 775 -5.84 49.44 -10.90
CA THR A 775 -6.98 50.11 -11.53
C THR A 775 -7.95 49.06 -12.05
N PRO A 776 -8.78 48.43 -11.17
CA PRO A 776 -9.61 47.29 -11.53
C PRO A 776 -10.65 47.58 -12.63
N ASP A 777 -10.99 48.86 -12.86
CA ASP A 777 -11.86 49.30 -13.96
C ASP A 777 -11.14 49.33 -15.34
N ASP A 778 -9.81 49.22 -15.38
CA ASP A 778 -9.03 49.20 -16.63
C ASP A 778 -8.92 47.78 -17.20
N LEU A 779 -9.91 47.43 -18.02
CA LEU A 779 -10.01 46.16 -18.73
C LEU A 779 -9.29 46.15 -20.08
N SER A 780 -8.32 47.04 -20.32
CA SER A 780 -7.61 47.06 -21.60
C SER A 780 -6.79 45.77 -21.84
N PRO A 781 -6.62 45.33 -23.10
CA PRO A 781 -5.83 44.13 -23.40
C PRO A 781 -4.40 44.18 -22.84
N ARG A 782 -3.92 43.04 -22.32
CA ARG A 782 -2.58 42.85 -21.77
C ARG A 782 -1.76 41.95 -22.69
N GLN A 783 -0.52 42.35 -22.96
CA GLN A 783 0.43 41.50 -23.70
C GLN A 783 1.25 40.66 -22.72
N GLU A 784 1.22 39.35 -22.89
CA GLU A 784 2.00 38.33 -22.17
C GLU A 784 1.95 38.49 -20.62
N THR A 785 0.84 38.96 -20.05
CA THR A 785 0.75 39.24 -18.60
C THR A 785 -0.07 38.18 -17.86
N GLY A 786 0.58 37.42 -17.00
CA GLY A 786 0.05 36.40 -16.08
C GLY A 786 0.29 34.97 -16.54
N LEU A 787 0.21 34.02 -15.60
CA LEU A 787 0.06 32.60 -15.91
C LEU A 787 -1.40 32.34 -16.24
N VAL A 788 -1.71 32.12 -17.51
CA VAL A 788 -3.07 31.95 -18.02
C VAL A 788 -3.32 30.49 -18.32
N ILE A 789 -4.44 29.97 -17.83
CA ILE A 789 -4.98 28.65 -18.18
C ILE A 789 -6.31 28.88 -18.90
N GLU A 790 -6.41 28.39 -20.13
CA GLU A 790 -7.65 28.42 -20.92
C GLU A 790 -8.29 27.04 -20.94
N PHE A 791 -9.60 26.99 -20.87
CA PHE A 791 -10.42 25.79 -20.91
C PHE A 791 -11.15 25.66 -22.25
N THR A 792 -11.63 24.46 -22.57
CA THR A 792 -12.37 24.19 -23.81
C THR A 792 -13.83 24.66 -23.75
N ASN A 793 -14.41 24.74 -22.55
CA ASN A 793 -15.72 25.34 -22.25
C ASN A 793 -15.57 26.34 -21.08
N GLU A 794 -16.62 27.12 -20.81
CA GLU A 794 -16.64 28.05 -19.67
C GLU A 794 -16.69 27.30 -18.34
N VAL A 795 -15.93 27.79 -17.36
CA VAL A 795 -15.85 27.25 -16.00
C VAL A 795 -16.36 28.25 -14.99
N ILE A 796 -16.92 27.76 -13.88
CA ILE A 796 -17.45 28.56 -12.78
C ILE A 796 -16.29 29.14 -11.98
N ILE A 797 -16.15 30.45 -12.00
CA ILE A 797 -14.94 31.14 -11.51
C ILE A 797 -14.78 31.02 -9.99
N ASN A 798 -15.89 31.02 -9.26
CA ASN A 798 -15.89 30.88 -7.80
C ASN A 798 -15.36 29.52 -7.33
N THR A 799 -15.41 28.47 -8.16
CA THR A 799 -14.83 27.17 -7.78
C THR A 799 -13.31 27.16 -7.90
N ILE A 800 -12.74 28.11 -8.65
CA ILE A 800 -11.29 28.30 -8.76
C ILE A 800 -10.81 29.27 -7.68
N PHE A 801 -11.43 30.44 -7.54
CA PHE A 801 -10.89 31.50 -6.69
C PHE A 801 -11.30 31.39 -5.21
N GLY A 802 -12.35 30.63 -4.89
CA GLY A 802 -12.94 30.52 -3.54
C GLY A 802 -14.09 31.51 -3.30
N GLN A 803 -14.98 31.20 -2.35
CA GLN A 803 -16.07 32.10 -1.91
C GLN A 803 -15.53 33.19 -0.98
N PRO A 804 -15.88 34.48 -1.15
CA PRO A 804 -15.56 35.50 -0.16
C PRO A 804 -16.36 35.26 1.12
N THR A 805 -15.70 34.80 2.18
CA THR A 805 -16.31 34.64 3.50
C THR A 805 -16.16 35.92 4.33
N GLY A 806 -17.19 36.77 4.31
CA GLY A 806 -17.36 37.89 5.27
C GLY A 806 -17.01 39.30 4.77
N GLU A 807 -17.64 40.31 5.39
CA GLU A 807 -17.66 41.72 4.95
C GLU A 807 -16.37 42.55 5.22
N GLU A 808 -15.30 41.99 5.78
CA GLU A 808 -14.07 42.76 6.09
C GLU A 808 -12.76 41.96 5.92
N GLN A 809 -12.48 41.40 4.73
CA GLN A 809 -11.14 40.86 4.41
C GLN A 809 -10.48 41.57 3.20
N PRO A 810 -9.14 41.73 3.23
CA PRO A 810 -8.39 42.37 2.13
C PRO A 810 -8.48 41.53 0.83
N PRO A 811 -8.30 42.13 -0.36
CA PRO A 811 -8.64 41.52 -1.65
C PRO A 811 -7.63 40.46 -2.16
N PHE A 812 -6.95 39.75 -1.26
CA PHE A 812 -5.92 38.76 -1.62
C PHE A 812 -6.50 37.36 -1.50
N MET A 813 -7.25 36.95 -2.52
CA MET A 813 -7.80 35.58 -2.64
C MET A 813 -6.63 34.60 -2.78
N LEU A 814 -6.41 33.72 -1.80
CA LEU A 814 -5.59 32.52 -2.01
C LEU A 814 -6.49 31.47 -2.65
N SER A 815 -6.20 31.10 -3.90
CA SER A 815 -6.84 29.95 -4.52
C SER A 815 -6.16 28.67 -4.04
N GLU A 816 -6.90 27.82 -3.32
CA GLU A 816 -6.45 26.45 -3.01
C GLU A 816 -6.49 25.52 -4.24
N VAL A 817 -7.12 25.99 -5.33
CA VAL A 817 -7.35 25.23 -6.56
C VAL A 817 -6.30 25.53 -7.62
N PHE A 818 -5.92 26.79 -7.84
CA PHE A 818 -4.91 27.23 -8.79
C PHE A 818 -3.69 27.78 -8.04
N GLN A 819 -2.67 26.93 -7.84
CA GLN A 819 -1.52 27.21 -6.97
C GLN A 819 -0.21 27.30 -7.75
N LEU A 820 0.68 28.18 -7.28
CA LEU A 820 2.05 28.32 -7.78
C LEU A 820 3.03 28.00 -6.64
N TYR A 821 3.84 26.97 -6.81
CA TYR A 821 4.87 26.55 -5.87
C TYR A 821 6.26 26.94 -6.35
N LEU A 822 7.10 27.39 -5.42
CA LEU A 822 8.52 27.62 -5.60
C LEU A 822 9.31 26.51 -4.92
N ARG A 823 10.17 25.84 -5.69
CA ARG A 823 11.11 24.84 -5.18
C ARG A 823 12.52 25.41 -5.13
N PHE A 824 13.16 25.31 -3.97
CA PHE A 824 14.53 25.75 -3.75
C PHE A 824 15.23 24.83 -2.74
N VAL A 825 16.56 24.81 -2.77
CA VAL A 825 17.34 24.11 -1.74
C VAL A 825 17.61 25.08 -0.61
N SER A 826 17.19 24.73 0.60
CA SER A 826 17.47 25.52 1.80
C SER A 826 18.98 25.53 2.07
N GLU A 827 19.60 26.71 2.05
CA GLU A 827 21.03 26.85 2.37
C GLU A 827 21.36 26.45 3.82
N GLN A 828 20.38 26.48 4.72
CA GLN A 828 20.57 26.17 6.15
C GLN A 828 20.51 24.67 6.44
N THR A 829 19.61 23.94 5.77
CA THR A 829 19.35 22.51 6.06
C THR A 829 19.85 21.58 4.95
N GLY A 830 20.17 22.10 3.76
CA GLY A 830 20.50 21.30 2.58
C GLY A 830 19.30 20.54 2.00
N LEU A 831 18.11 20.67 2.60
CA LEU A 831 16.88 20.04 2.15
C LEU A 831 16.30 20.78 0.95
N LEU A 832 15.71 20.02 0.04
CA LEU A 832 14.91 20.57 -1.06
C LEU A 832 13.52 20.90 -0.52
N CYS A 833 13.21 22.19 -0.43
CA CYS A 833 11.94 22.71 0.05
C CYS A 833 11.07 23.15 -1.13
N GLU A 834 9.76 22.98 -0.98
CA GLU A 834 8.77 23.49 -1.92
C GLU A 834 7.75 24.31 -1.13
N CYS A 835 7.58 25.58 -1.49
CA CYS A 835 6.74 26.52 -0.76
C CYS A 835 5.70 27.13 -1.71
N LEU A 836 4.46 27.27 -1.24
CA LEU A 836 3.43 28.01 -1.96
C LEU A 836 3.85 29.49 -2.08
N VAL A 837 3.70 30.07 -3.27
CA VAL A 837 4.01 31.49 -3.51
C VAL A 837 2.85 32.34 -2.98
N PRO A 838 3.08 33.21 -1.97
CA PRO A 838 2.01 34.03 -1.40
C PRO A 838 1.67 35.23 -2.30
N ASN A 839 0.55 35.89 -2.01
CA ASN A 839 0.10 37.15 -2.62
C ASN A 839 -0.12 37.13 -4.14
N ALA A 840 -0.37 35.95 -4.72
CA ALA A 840 -0.91 35.83 -6.07
C ALA A 840 -2.33 36.42 -6.12
N THR A 841 -2.63 37.12 -7.21
CA THR A 841 -3.94 37.66 -7.54
C THR A 841 -4.51 36.90 -8.72
N TYR A 842 -5.79 36.54 -8.64
CA TYR A 842 -6.47 35.73 -9.63
C TYR A 842 -7.55 36.56 -10.34
N GLN A 843 -7.67 36.40 -11.65
CA GLN A 843 -8.67 37.14 -12.43
C GLN A 843 -9.18 36.30 -13.60
N ALA A 844 -10.48 36.40 -13.88
CA ALA A 844 -11.08 35.87 -15.11
C ALA A 844 -10.62 36.70 -16.32
N VAL A 845 -10.36 36.05 -17.45
CA VAL A 845 -9.84 36.72 -18.67
C VAL A 845 -10.42 36.12 -19.94
N ASN A 846 -10.43 36.91 -21.01
CA ASN A 846 -10.60 36.44 -22.38
C ASN A 846 -9.23 36.26 -23.04
N VAL A 847 -9.08 35.21 -23.85
CA VAL A 847 -7.90 35.01 -24.69
C VAL A 847 -8.12 35.65 -26.06
N LEU A 848 -7.26 36.57 -26.47
CA LEU A 848 -7.38 37.31 -27.74
C LEU A 848 -6.43 36.77 -28.83
N GLU A 849 -5.19 36.44 -28.46
CA GLU A 849 -4.18 35.98 -29.42
C GLU A 849 -3.31 34.85 -28.87
N ARG A 850 -2.91 33.93 -29.76
CA ARG A 850 -1.96 32.84 -29.49
C ARG A 850 -0.82 32.87 -30.51
N ASP A 851 0.37 32.44 -30.10
CA ASP A 851 1.51 32.34 -31.00
C ASP A 851 1.48 31.06 -31.87
N GLY A 852 2.49 30.89 -32.73
CA GLY A 852 2.60 29.74 -33.65
C GLY A 852 2.78 28.38 -32.96
N THR A 853 2.97 28.34 -31.65
CA THR A 853 3.04 27.12 -30.83
C THR A 853 1.74 26.84 -30.07
N GLY A 854 0.75 27.74 -30.18
CA GLY A 854 -0.52 27.65 -29.45
C GLY A 854 -0.47 28.25 -28.05
N ARG A 855 0.63 28.91 -27.67
CA ARG A 855 0.80 29.59 -26.37
C ARG A 855 0.01 30.91 -26.37
N ILE A 856 -0.67 31.21 -25.26
CA ILE A 856 -1.45 32.42 -25.07
C ILE A 856 -0.52 33.63 -24.96
N THR A 857 -0.77 34.68 -25.74
CA THR A 857 0.10 35.88 -25.82
C THR A 857 -0.62 37.20 -25.56
N VAL A 858 -1.93 37.28 -25.80
CA VAL A 858 -2.72 38.47 -25.50
C VAL A 858 -4.00 38.06 -24.80
N ILE A 859 -4.30 38.71 -23.68
CA ILE A 859 -5.53 38.51 -22.90
C ILE A 859 -6.24 39.84 -22.67
N GLU A 860 -7.52 39.77 -22.35
CA GLU A 860 -8.34 40.91 -21.90
C GLU A 860 -8.93 40.57 -20.53
N PRO A 861 -8.65 41.36 -19.48
CA PRO A 861 -9.25 41.15 -18.16
C PRO A 861 -10.78 41.25 -18.19
N LEU A 862 -11.45 40.40 -17.41
CA LEU A 862 -12.91 40.46 -17.21
C LEU A 862 -13.26 41.17 -15.89
N PRO A 863 -14.49 41.73 -15.77
CA PRO A 863 -14.96 42.33 -14.53
C PRO A 863 -14.92 41.36 -13.34
N PRO A 864 -14.67 41.83 -12.10
CA PRO A 864 -14.61 40.97 -10.91
C PRO A 864 -15.89 40.16 -10.64
N GLU A 865 -17.05 40.69 -11.03
CA GLU A 865 -18.36 40.05 -10.89
C GLU A 865 -18.65 38.93 -11.92
N THR A 866 -17.64 38.53 -12.70
CA THR A 866 -17.79 37.47 -13.71
C THR A 866 -17.98 36.11 -13.05
N GLU A 867 -19.14 35.50 -13.25
CA GLU A 867 -19.48 34.18 -12.68
C GLU A 867 -18.82 33.02 -13.43
N THR A 868 -18.65 33.14 -14.75
CA THR A 868 -18.11 32.09 -15.63
C THR A 868 -17.14 32.67 -16.64
N ALA A 869 -16.05 31.95 -16.94
CA ALA A 869 -15.12 32.34 -17.99
C ALA A 869 -14.42 31.13 -18.61
N ALA A 870 -13.96 31.27 -19.85
CA ALA A 870 -13.19 30.22 -20.53
C ALA A 870 -11.69 30.28 -20.20
N ALA A 871 -11.19 31.29 -19.49
CA ALA A 871 -9.81 31.36 -19.06
C ALA A 871 -9.65 32.14 -17.76
N VAL A 872 -8.63 31.76 -16.98
CA VAL A 872 -8.24 32.43 -15.73
C VAL A 872 -6.75 32.72 -15.75
N ARG A 873 -6.34 33.79 -15.05
CA ARG A 873 -4.93 34.14 -14.88
C ARG A 873 -4.52 34.26 -13.42
N LEU A 874 -3.25 33.97 -13.16
CA LEU A 874 -2.54 34.21 -11.91
C LEU A 874 -1.44 35.27 -12.17
N VAL A 875 -1.43 36.34 -11.38
CA VAL A 875 -0.54 37.50 -11.53
C VAL A 875 -0.21 38.13 -10.16
N PHE A 876 0.83 38.95 -10.04
CA PHE A 876 1.18 39.70 -8.83
C PHE A 876 0.88 41.19 -8.98
N MET A 877 0.47 41.82 -7.88
CA MET A 877 0.38 43.27 -7.78
C MET A 877 1.80 43.89 -7.74
N PRO A 878 2.01 45.06 -8.38
CA PRO A 878 3.31 45.75 -8.38
C PRO A 878 3.89 46.02 -6.98
N GLN A 879 3.04 46.31 -6.01
CA GLN A 879 3.39 46.62 -4.62
C GLN A 879 3.63 45.38 -3.74
N ASN A 880 3.21 44.20 -4.19
CA ASN A 880 3.27 42.94 -3.42
C ASN A 880 4.17 41.89 -4.08
N GLN A 881 5.20 42.33 -4.81
CA GLN A 881 6.15 41.42 -5.44
C GLN A 881 6.84 40.52 -4.39
N PRO A 882 6.86 39.20 -4.59
CA PRO A 882 7.51 38.32 -3.63
C PRO A 882 9.01 38.61 -3.51
N PRO A 883 9.56 38.66 -2.27
CA PRO A 883 10.95 39.04 -2.04
C PRO A 883 11.97 38.05 -2.62
N PHE A 884 11.56 36.83 -2.97
CA PHE A 884 12.44 35.85 -3.60
C PHE A 884 12.88 36.25 -5.03
N LEU A 885 12.18 37.18 -5.68
CA LEU A 885 12.55 37.68 -7.02
C LEU A 885 13.91 38.42 -7.03
N ASP A 886 14.39 38.84 -5.85
CA ASP A 886 15.68 39.50 -5.67
C ASP A 886 16.86 38.52 -5.46
N THR A 887 16.60 37.22 -5.31
CA THR A 887 17.63 36.20 -5.00
C THR A 887 18.55 35.87 -6.18
N ASN A 888 19.77 35.39 -5.91
CA ASN A 888 20.78 35.09 -6.94
C ASN A 888 20.72 33.63 -7.47
N ALA A 889 19.66 32.88 -7.20
CA ALA A 889 19.53 31.46 -7.56
C ALA A 889 18.60 31.24 -8.75
N ASP A 890 18.80 30.14 -9.50
CA ASP A 890 17.81 29.64 -10.45
C ASP A 890 16.58 29.14 -9.67
N LEU A 891 15.39 29.53 -10.12
CA LEU A 891 14.14 29.23 -9.42
C LEU A 891 13.35 28.18 -10.20
N PHE A 892 12.87 27.13 -9.52
CA PHE A 892 11.98 26.15 -10.11
C PHE A 892 10.55 26.42 -9.66
N PHE A 893 9.64 26.61 -10.62
CA PHE A 893 8.22 26.83 -10.34
C PHE A 893 7.39 25.62 -10.77
N ARG A 894 6.51 25.16 -9.89
CA ARG A 894 5.46 24.17 -10.19
C ARG A 894 4.10 24.85 -10.12
N VAL A 895 3.34 24.75 -11.19
CA VAL A 895 1.97 25.19 -11.33
C VAL A 895 1.06 23.98 -11.11
N VAL A 896 0.11 24.10 -10.20
CA VAL A 896 -0.88 23.06 -9.89
C VAL A 896 -2.28 23.66 -10.06
N LEU A 897 -3.12 23.01 -10.85
CA LEU A 897 -4.55 23.28 -10.91
C LEU A 897 -5.29 22.00 -10.51
N ARG A 898 -6.00 22.02 -9.39
CA ARG A 898 -6.79 20.87 -8.91
C ARG A 898 -8.10 20.80 -9.69
N ALA A 899 -8.08 20.12 -10.84
CA ALA A 899 -9.20 20.15 -11.78
C ALA A 899 -10.48 19.48 -11.23
N ASP A 900 -10.34 18.64 -10.20
CA ASP A 900 -11.44 18.09 -9.40
C ASP A 900 -12.40 19.15 -8.84
N PHE A 901 -11.89 20.36 -8.58
CA PHE A 901 -12.67 21.48 -8.05
C PHE A 901 -13.03 22.52 -9.11
N VAL A 902 -12.55 22.38 -10.35
CA VAL A 902 -12.88 23.30 -11.43
C VAL A 902 -14.10 22.76 -12.15
N LEU A 903 -15.26 23.37 -11.92
CA LEU A 903 -16.52 22.92 -12.51
C LEU A 903 -16.86 23.74 -13.75
N ASP A 904 -17.37 23.08 -14.79
CA ASP A 904 -17.98 23.75 -15.93
C ASP A 904 -19.43 24.17 -15.65
N THR A 905 -20.07 24.84 -16.61
CA THR A 905 -21.46 25.30 -16.49
C THR A 905 -22.49 24.17 -16.34
N GLU A 906 -22.10 22.93 -16.59
CA GLU A 906 -22.92 21.73 -16.38
C GLU A 906 -22.57 21.02 -15.05
N GLU A 907 -21.78 21.67 -14.19
CA GLU A 907 -21.30 21.17 -12.90
C GLU A 907 -20.40 19.92 -13.01
N ASN A 908 -19.78 19.71 -14.18
CA ASN A 908 -18.81 18.64 -14.39
C ASN A 908 -17.39 19.14 -14.09
N ALA A 909 -16.57 18.32 -13.43
CA ALA A 909 -15.19 18.68 -13.17
C ALA A 909 -14.33 18.61 -14.45
N VAL A 910 -13.36 19.52 -14.54
CA VAL A 910 -12.43 19.60 -15.68
C VAL A 910 -11.56 18.35 -15.74
N ASP A 911 -11.40 17.76 -16.92
CA ASP A 911 -10.48 16.64 -17.22
C ASP A 911 -9.03 17.18 -17.25
N GLY A 912 -8.39 17.19 -16.08
CA GLY A 912 -7.18 17.93 -15.78
C GLY A 912 -5.87 17.24 -16.16
N ASN A 913 -5.85 15.93 -16.40
CA ASN A 913 -4.59 15.19 -16.50
C ASN A 913 -3.66 15.72 -17.62
N PHE A 914 -2.47 16.20 -17.25
CA PHE A 914 -1.52 16.73 -18.24
C PHE A 914 -0.60 15.65 -18.86
N LEU A 915 -1.22 14.61 -19.43
CA LEU A 915 -0.52 13.41 -19.87
C LEU A 915 0.47 13.68 -21.01
N GLY A 916 1.76 13.44 -20.73
CA GLY A 916 2.84 13.63 -21.69
C GLY A 916 3.03 15.08 -22.14
N ALA A 917 2.61 16.05 -21.32
CA ALA A 917 2.65 17.49 -21.59
C ALA A 917 1.94 17.89 -22.90
N ARG A 918 0.76 17.30 -23.16
CA ARG A 918 -0.04 17.55 -24.37
C ARG A 918 -1.32 18.30 -24.00
N LEU A 919 -1.70 19.23 -24.88
CA LEU A 919 -2.97 19.95 -24.83
C LEU A 919 -3.84 19.59 -26.06
N PRO A 920 -5.17 19.54 -25.94
CA PRO A 920 -5.93 19.69 -24.70
C PRO A 920 -5.62 18.59 -23.66
N SER A 921 -5.72 18.92 -22.37
CA SER A 921 -5.48 17.97 -21.28
C SER A 921 -6.47 16.80 -21.31
N GLY A 922 -6.15 15.81 -20.49
CA GLY A 922 -7.13 14.86 -20.02
C GLY A 922 -6.97 13.43 -20.50
N ASN A 923 -7.56 12.52 -19.75
CA ASN A 923 -7.57 11.08 -20.01
C ASN A 923 -8.96 10.58 -20.46
N GLY A 924 -9.94 11.48 -20.61
CA GLY A 924 -11.34 11.16 -20.91
C GLY A 924 -12.23 10.99 -19.68
N ARG A 925 -11.78 11.42 -18.50
CA ARG A 925 -12.54 11.37 -17.23
C ARG A 925 -12.54 12.74 -16.56
N GLN A 926 -13.58 13.07 -15.81
CA GLN A 926 -13.62 14.31 -15.03
C GLN A 926 -12.59 14.27 -13.89
N GLY A 927 -12.03 15.44 -13.56
CA GLY A 927 -11.16 15.62 -12.39
C GLY A 927 -9.66 15.42 -12.66
N ASP A 928 -8.95 15.00 -11.62
CA ASP A 928 -7.50 14.92 -11.47
C ASP A 928 -6.77 16.28 -11.44
N ALA A 929 -5.52 16.28 -10.95
CA ALA A 929 -4.69 17.48 -10.97
C ALA A 929 -4.06 17.73 -12.35
N PHE A 930 -4.11 18.98 -12.81
CA PHE A 930 -3.26 19.49 -13.87
C PHE A 930 -1.97 20.03 -13.24
N GLU A 931 -0.83 19.44 -13.56
CA GLU A 931 0.48 19.87 -13.08
C GLU A 931 1.41 20.25 -14.23
N SER A 932 2.05 21.42 -14.15
CA SER A 932 3.09 21.84 -15.07
C SER A 932 4.22 22.55 -14.32
N TRP A 933 5.42 22.58 -14.87
CA TRP A 933 6.54 23.30 -14.26
C TRP A 933 7.40 24.02 -15.29
N PHE A 934 8.20 24.98 -14.84
CA PHE A 934 9.23 25.65 -15.63
C PHE A 934 10.34 26.19 -14.70
N ARG A 935 11.48 26.54 -15.28
CA ARG A 935 12.60 27.15 -14.55
C ARG A 935 12.73 28.62 -14.92
N VAL A 936 13.00 29.47 -13.94
CA VAL A 936 13.35 30.86 -14.18
C VAL A 936 14.85 31.01 -14.00
N THR A 937 15.52 31.47 -15.05
CA THR A 937 16.98 31.57 -15.11
C THR A 937 17.39 33.03 -15.33
N ARG A 938 18.49 33.48 -14.72
CA ARG A 938 19.11 34.76 -15.10
C ARG A 938 20.02 34.47 -16.30
N GLY A 939 19.57 34.84 -17.51
CA GLY A 939 20.41 34.75 -18.70
C GLY A 939 21.76 35.45 -18.48
N ASN A 940 22.83 34.84 -19.02
CA ASN A 940 24.20 35.37 -18.93
C ASN A 940 24.35 36.79 -19.50
#